data_AF-A0A7G2E6R5-F1
#
_entry.id   AF-A0A7G2E6R5-F1
#
_cell.length_a   1.000
_cell.length_b   1.000
_cell.length_c   1.000
_cell.angle_alpha   90.00
_cell.angle_beta   90.00
_cell.angle_gamma   90.00
#
_symmetry.space_group_name_H-M   'P 1'
#
loop_
_entity.id
_entity.type
_entity.pdbx_description
1 polymer ?
#
loop_
_entity_poly.entity_id
_entity_poly.type
_entity_poly.pdbx_seq_one_letter_code
_entity_poly.pdbx_strand_id
1 'polypeptide(L)'
;MKIPGTQTIYIKTFGCSHNQSDSEYMAGQLSAFGYALTEVPEEADLWLINTCTVKSPSQSAMSTLITRGRSGKKPLVIAGCVPQGSRDLKELEGVSVVGVQQIDRVVEIVEETLKGHEVRLLTRKTLPALDLPKVRRNNFIEILPINVGCLGACTYCKTKHARGHLGSYTVDSLVERVRTVISEGVKEIWLSSEDTGAYGRDIGVNLPILLNAIVKELPSDQSTMLRIGMTNPPFILEHLKEIAAVLRHPCVYTFLHVPVQSGSDSVLTAMNREYTASEFRTVVDTLTELVPGMQIATDIICGFPGETDEDFSQTVELIKDYKFPQVHISQFYPRPGTPAAKMKKVQSKIVKQRSRELTSVFEAFAPYTGMECREERIWITEVATDGIHLVGHTKGYVQVLVTGPESMLGTSAMARITSVGRWSVFGEVIETFSSANRETKSREETKLPCSSNVSTCETCTCSAESCGEERSGEACNISGNISGQDDNKGKSKKEEKEVQEVVVPGSSVANWGFIDKALVCGVFVSSVTILVLLISIACRVLLRTLLAAEVWSPSPAMTTHNTAVASEGEVIVKDGHHVVVVEYDRDGKTNTRVSISPPSADQGEEKENEVEMGTSMFRNVKEKAKETASYLPHVGQGISQPEMTDEARDHHATAGEVICDAFGKCRQKIASVVGRAKDRTVDSVGETASDNAWERVKNGAREFGSATAATLSPTKVASIVGLTGIAAAFGTSVWVTFVSSYVLASVLGRQQFGVVQSKLYPVYFKATSVGILVGLFGHVLSRRRKLLTDATEMWQGVNLLSSFFMIEANKSFVEPRATKAMFERMKAEKEEGRGGERTSEQELRRKLEQLSERLSKLNTYSSWLNILTLMSLTWHFVYLGQRLGAAC
;
A
#
# COMPACT_ATOMS: atom_id res chain seq x y z
N MET A 1 -23.89 18.77 23.14
CA MET A 1 -23.48 19.25 21.80
C MET A 1 -22.09 19.84 21.96
N LYS A 2 -21.11 19.49 21.12
CA LYS A 2 -19.81 20.20 21.13
C LYS A 2 -20.03 21.66 20.69
N ILE A 3 -19.24 22.60 21.20
CA ILE A 3 -19.32 24.01 20.79
C ILE A 3 -18.82 24.08 19.32
N PRO A 4 -19.41 24.89 18.43
CA PRO A 4 -18.88 25.05 17.07
C PRO A 4 -17.40 25.47 17.09
N GLY A 5 -16.60 24.92 16.18
CA GLY A 5 -15.15 25.08 16.17
C GLY A 5 -14.38 24.14 17.11
N THR A 6 -14.99 23.54 18.15
CA THR A 6 -14.27 22.61 19.07
C THR A 6 -14.28 21.15 18.59
N GLN A 7 -14.50 20.92 17.30
CA GLN A 7 -14.47 19.60 16.68
C GLN A 7 -13.08 19.28 16.13
N THR A 8 -12.76 17.99 16.05
CA THR A 8 -11.49 17.51 15.48
C THR A 8 -11.71 17.04 14.05
N ILE A 9 -10.86 17.45 13.11
CA ILE A 9 -10.95 17.12 11.68
C ILE A 9 -9.76 16.27 11.25
N TYR A 10 -10.03 15.17 10.55
CA TYR A 10 -9.02 14.35 9.88
C TYR A 10 -8.97 14.70 8.39
N ILE A 11 -7.81 15.14 7.91
CA ILE A 11 -7.60 15.54 6.51
C ILE A 11 -6.77 14.48 5.79
N LYS A 12 -7.37 13.72 4.85
CA LYS A 12 -6.65 12.74 4.04
C LYS A 12 -6.47 13.19 2.60
N THR A 13 -5.22 13.35 2.20
CA THR A 13 -4.85 13.83 0.86
C THR A 13 -4.30 12.71 -0.03
N PHE A 14 -4.74 12.69 -1.30
CA PHE A 14 -4.16 11.86 -2.35
C PHE A 14 -3.88 12.71 -3.59
N GLY A 15 -2.67 12.66 -4.16
CA GLY A 15 -2.39 13.30 -5.45
C GLY A 15 -0.96 13.79 -5.65
N CYS A 16 -0.85 14.81 -6.49
CA CYS A 16 0.36 15.60 -6.75
C CYS A 16 0.53 16.75 -5.73
N SER A 17 1.65 17.47 -5.81
CA SER A 17 1.95 18.63 -4.97
C SER A 17 0.85 19.70 -4.98
N HIS A 18 0.26 20.04 -6.14
CA HIS A 18 -0.86 20.99 -6.21
C HIS A 18 -2.04 20.55 -5.31
N ASN A 19 -2.37 19.25 -5.35
CA ASN A 19 -3.42 18.67 -4.52
C ASN A 19 -3.01 18.51 -3.04
N GLN A 20 -1.73 18.66 -2.70
CA GLN A 20 -1.24 18.81 -1.32
C GLN A 20 -1.38 20.26 -0.86
N SER A 21 -0.95 21.25 -1.65
CA SER A 21 -1.15 22.68 -1.34
C SER A 21 -2.63 23.03 -1.15
N ASP A 22 -3.55 22.46 -1.95
CA ASP A 22 -5.00 22.62 -1.73
C ASP A 22 -5.40 22.19 -0.30
N SER A 23 -4.84 21.08 0.19
CA SER A 23 -5.10 20.58 1.55
C SER A 23 -4.43 21.44 2.62
N GLU A 24 -3.27 22.03 2.37
CA GLU A 24 -2.58 22.91 3.30
C GLU A 24 -3.35 24.23 3.49
N TYR A 25 -3.89 24.80 2.41
CA TYR A 25 -4.82 25.94 2.48
C TYR A 25 -6.14 25.56 3.16
N MET A 26 -6.66 24.35 2.93
CA MET A 26 -7.86 23.89 3.64
C MET A 26 -7.60 23.69 5.15
N ALA A 27 -6.46 23.09 5.51
CA ALA A 27 -6.03 22.89 6.89
C ALA A 27 -5.83 24.22 7.62
N GLY A 28 -5.17 25.20 6.97
CA GLY A 28 -4.93 26.51 7.56
C GLY A 28 -6.19 27.32 7.81
N GLN A 29 -7.15 27.32 6.87
CA GLN A 29 -8.44 27.99 7.08
C GLN A 29 -9.25 27.34 8.22
N LEU A 30 -9.27 26.01 8.32
CA LEU A 30 -9.96 25.30 9.39
C LEU A 30 -9.31 25.57 10.77
N SER A 31 -7.98 25.55 10.82
CA SER A 31 -7.20 25.90 12.02
C SER A 31 -7.41 27.36 12.45
N ALA A 32 -7.40 28.31 11.49
CA ALA A 32 -7.66 29.73 11.75
C ALA A 32 -9.10 30.01 12.24
N PHE A 33 -10.06 29.16 11.90
CA PHE A 33 -11.43 29.19 12.45
C PHE A 33 -11.54 28.53 13.84
N GLY A 34 -10.50 27.81 14.28
CA GLY A 34 -10.40 27.18 15.60
C GLY A 34 -10.49 25.65 15.62
N TYR A 35 -10.72 24.98 14.48
CA TYR A 35 -10.84 23.53 14.42
C TYR A 35 -9.52 22.83 14.70
N ALA A 36 -9.55 21.81 15.57
CA ALA A 36 -8.40 20.95 15.82
C ALA A 36 -8.17 19.99 14.64
N LEU A 37 -6.91 19.78 14.24
CA LEU A 37 -6.55 18.82 13.20
C LEU A 37 -5.94 17.56 13.84
N THR A 38 -6.26 16.37 13.30
CA THR A 38 -5.63 15.10 13.70
C THR A 38 -5.25 14.27 12.48
N GLU A 39 -4.17 13.48 12.60
CA GLU A 39 -3.83 12.42 11.65
C GLU A 39 -4.47 11.06 12.03
N VAL A 40 -5.17 10.98 13.17
CA VAL A 40 -5.87 9.76 13.66
C VAL A 40 -7.35 9.76 13.19
N PRO A 41 -7.76 8.90 12.25
CA PRO A 41 -9.12 8.90 11.70
C PRO A 41 -10.22 8.64 12.74
N GLU A 42 -9.93 7.86 13.76
CA GLU A 42 -10.89 7.41 14.78
C GLU A 42 -11.35 8.57 15.68
N GLU A 43 -10.45 9.49 16.01
CA GLU A 43 -10.67 10.63 16.92
C GLU A 43 -11.46 11.77 16.28
N ALA A 44 -11.33 11.96 14.97
CA ALA A 44 -11.95 13.07 14.26
C ALA A 44 -13.49 13.01 14.24
N ASP A 45 -14.15 14.13 14.53
CA ASP A 45 -15.60 14.30 14.35
C ASP A 45 -15.99 14.34 12.86
N LEU A 46 -15.10 14.82 11.97
CA LEU A 46 -15.35 14.91 10.52
C LEU A 46 -14.12 14.47 9.71
N TRP A 47 -14.36 13.81 8.57
CA TRP A 47 -13.33 13.40 7.62
C TRP A 47 -13.38 14.25 6.34
N LEU A 48 -12.30 14.99 6.08
CA LEU A 48 -12.10 15.73 4.83
C LEU A 48 -11.13 14.92 3.95
N ILE A 49 -11.61 14.41 2.82
CA ILE A 49 -10.84 13.57 1.91
C ILE A 49 -10.56 14.33 0.62
N ASN A 50 -9.32 14.80 0.41
CA ASN A 50 -8.90 15.50 -0.80
C ASN A 50 -8.30 14.54 -1.84
N THR A 51 -8.81 14.57 -3.07
CA THR A 51 -8.75 13.44 -4.00
C THR A 51 -8.29 13.80 -5.41
N CYS A 52 -7.36 13.01 -5.97
CA CYS A 52 -6.81 13.25 -7.30
C CYS A 52 -7.43 12.36 -8.39
N THR A 53 -7.88 12.98 -9.50
CA THR A 53 -8.45 12.29 -10.67
C THR A 53 -7.40 11.67 -11.60
N VAL A 54 -6.10 11.97 -11.38
CA VAL A 54 -5.00 11.62 -12.29
C VAL A 54 -4.52 10.17 -12.11
N LYS A 55 -4.76 9.51 -10.96
CA LYS A 55 -4.41 8.09 -10.74
C LYS A 55 -5.61 7.29 -10.22
N SER A 56 -6.03 6.26 -10.96
CA SER A 56 -7.20 5.42 -10.62
C SER A 56 -7.10 4.69 -9.26
N PRO A 57 -5.91 4.31 -8.75
CA PRO A 57 -5.76 3.86 -7.37
C PRO A 57 -6.21 4.90 -6.33
N SER A 58 -5.96 6.19 -6.55
CA SER A 58 -6.40 7.28 -5.64
C SER A 58 -7.92 7.38 -5.56
N GLN A 59 -8.63 7.23 -6.70
CA GLN A 59 -10.09 7.15 -6.70
C GLN A 59 -10.59 5.87 -6.00
N SER A 60 -9.87 4.75 -6.12
CA SER A 60 -10.22 3.50 -5.43
C SER A 60 -10.07 3.63 -3.91
N ALA A 61 -8.97 4.25 -3.45
CA ALA A 61 -8.73 4.52 -2.03
C ALA A 61 -9.74 5.51 -1.44
N MET A 62 -10.16 6.52 -2.20
CA MET A 62 -11.29 7.39 -1.86
C MET A 62 -12.56 6.57 -1.62
N SER A 63 -12.99 5.72 -2.55
CA SER A 63 -14.23 4.93 -2.39
C SER A 63 -14.16 3.98 -1.18
N THR A 64 -12.98 3.42 -0.85
CA THR A 64 -12.76 2.66 0.39
C THR A 64 -12.92 3.53 1.64
N LEU A 65 -12.32 4.72 1.70
CA LEU A 65 -12.45 5.62 2.85
C LEU A 65 -13.86 6.20 3.02
N ILE A 66 -14.55 6.53 1.93
CA ILE A 66 -15.96 6.94 1.96
C ILE A 66 -16.82 5.82 2.56
N THR A 67 -16.62 4.58 2.11
CA THR A 67 -17.33 3.41 2.66
C THR A 67 -17.05 3.26 4.16
N ARG A 68 -15.77 3.33 4.55
CA ARG A 68 -15.33 3.23 5.96
C ARG A 68 -15.93 4.34 6.84
N GLY A 69 -15.93 5.59 6.37
CA GLY A 69 -16.49 6.74 7.08
C GLY A 69 -17.99 6.61 7.29
N ARG A 70 -18.75 6.23 6.24
CA ARG A 70 -20.19 5.94 6.34
C ARG A 70 -20.49 4.81 7.31
N SER A 71 -19.73 3.71 7.28
CA SER A 71 -19.88 2.61 8.26
C SER A 71 -19.59 3.05 9.70
N GLY A 72 -18.63 3.95 9.89
CA GLY A 72 -18.35 4.59 11.19
C GLY A 72 -19.28 5.76 11.56
N LYS A 73 -20.30 6.07 10.74
CA LYS A 73 -21.19 7.24 10.86
C LYS A 73 -20.45 8.58 10.99
N LYS A 74 -19.27 8.70 10.39
CA LYS A 74 -18.48 9.95 10.35
C LYS A 74 -19.05 10.89 9.26
N PRO A 75 -19.35 12.16 9.57
CA PRO A 75 -19.46 13.25 8.60
C PRO A 75 -18.30 13.25 7.59
N LEU A 76 -18.61 13.50 6.31
CA LEU A 76 -17.69 13.34 5.18
C LEU A 76 -17.76 14.54 4.23
N VAL A 77 -16.61 15.17 3.99
CA VAL A 77 -16.40 16.20 2.96
C VAL A 77 -15.40 15.67 1.94
N ILE A 78 -15.80 15.59 0.67
CA ILE A 78 -14.93 15.12 -0.42
C ILE A 78 -14.44 16.31 -1.23
N ALA A 79 -13.13 16.51 -1.24
CA ALA A 79 -12.46 17.62 -1.91
C ALA A 79 -11.67 17.16 -3.14
N GLY A 80 -11.33 18.12 -4.00
CA GLY A 80 -10.28 17.95 -5.01
C GLY A 80 -10.76 17.64 -6.43
N CYS A 81 -9.85 17.05 -7.21
CA CYS A 81 -10.01 16.84 -8.65
C CYS A 81 -11.04 15.77 -9.02
N VAL A 82 -11.27 14.74 -8.18
CA VAL A 82 -12.26 13.69 -8.47
C VAL A 82 -13.69 14.24 -8.52
N PRO A 83 -14.23 14.87 -7.46
CA PRO A 83 -15.59 15.40 -7.49
C PRO A 83 -15.79 16.45 -8.59
N GLN A 84 -14.84 17.36 -8.78
CA GLN A 84 -14.98 18.44 -9.76
C GLN A 84 -15.02 17.91 -11.21
N GLY A 85 -14.18 16.92 -11.54
CA GLY A 85 -14.06 16.33 -12.87
C GLY A 85 -14.87 15.03 -13.09
N SER A 86 -15.68 14.59 -12.12
CA SER A 86 -16.54 13.38 -12.18
C SER A 86 -17.68 13.48 -11.16
N ARG A 87 -18.59 14.42 -11.41
CA ARG A 87 -19.64 14.86 -10.48
C ARG A 87 -20.70 13.80 -10.18
N ASP A 88 -20.93 12.92 -11.14
CA ASP A 88 -22.02 11.93 -11.16
C ASP A 88 -21.56 10.53 -10.68
N LEU A 89 -20.51 10.48 -9.85
CA LEU A 89 -20.06 9.25 -9.20
C LEU A 89 -21.02 8.91 -8.05
N LYS A 90 -21.52 7.66 -8.02
CA LYS A 90 -22.42 7.17 -6.97
C LYS A 90 -21.80 7.26 -5.58
N GLU A 91 -20.47 7.15 -5.46
CA GLU A 91 -19.76 7.31 -4.18
C GLU A 91 -19.83 8.74 -3.61
N LEU A 92 -20.30 9.72 -4.39
CA LEU A 92 -20.53 11.11 -3.96
C LEU A 92 -22.00 11.39 -3.56
N GLU A 93 -22.93 10.45 -3.77
CA GLU A 93 -24.31 10.52 -3.22
C GLU A 93 -24.27 10.24 -1.71
N GLY A 94 -24.78 11.11 -0.83
CA GLY A 94 -24.72 10.89 0.61
C GLY A 94 -23.49 11.49 1.31
N VAL A 95 -22.85 12.50 0.71
CA VAL A 95 -21.66 13.20 1.25
C VAL A 95 -21.58 14.64 0.72
N SER A 96 -20.99 15.54 1.52
CA SER A 96 -20.67 16.90 1.10
C SER A 96 -19.45 16.95 0.19
N VAL A 97 -19.39 17.94 -0.70
CA VAL A 97 -18.41 18.02 -1.79
C VAL A 97 -17.90 19.45 -2.03
N VAL A 98 -16.58 19.64 -2.10
CA VAL A 98 -15.93 20.91 -2.47
C VAL A 98 -14.98 20.75 -3.66
N GLY A 99 -15.14 21.60 -4.67
CA GLY A 99 -14.29 21.63 -5.87
C GLY A 99 -12.98 22.41 -5.66
N VAL A 100 -11.96 22.10 -6.47
CA VAL A 100 -10.63 22.74 -6.46
C VAL A 100 -10.63 24.27 -6.63
N GLN A 101 -11.73 24.86 -7.14
CA GLN A 101 -11.88 26.32 -7.29
C GLN A 101 -12.72 26.96 -6.17
N GLN A 102 -13.06 26.21 -5.12
CA GLN A 102 -13.88 26.67 -3.98
C GLN A 102 -13.28 26.27 -2.62
N ILE A 103 -11.96 26.02 -2.55
CA ILE A 103 -11.25 25.65 -1.31
C ILE A 103 -11.23 26.78 -0.27
N ASP A 104 -11.54 28.01 -0.69
CA ASP A 104 -11.77 29.21 0.15
C ASP A 104 -13.07 29.16 0.96
N ARG A 105 -13.93 28.15 0.72
CA ARG A 105 -15.20 27.92 1.44
C ARG A 105 -15.19 26.61 2.23
N VAL A 106 -14.01 26.11 2.58
CA VAL A 106 -13.85 24.85 3.33
C VAL A 106 -14.52 24.89 4.70
N VAL A 107 -14.47 26.04 5.38
CA VAL A 107 -15.07 26.23 6.71
C VAL A 107 -16.59 26.09 6.65
N GLU A 108 -17.22 26.76 5.68
CA GLU A 108 -18.68 26.72 5.46
C GLU A 108 -19.18 25.29 5.21
N ILE A 109 -18.51 24.55 4.31
CA ILE A 109 -18.92 23.18 4.00
C ILE A 109 -18.70 22.23 5.18
N VAL A 110 -17.65 22.42 5.99
CA VAL A 110 -17.44 21.64 7.22
C VAL A 110 -18.51 21.93 8.26
N GLU A 111 -18.82 23.20 8.52
CA GLU A 111 -19.90 23.66 9.39
C GLU A 111 -21.25 23.03 9.04
N GLU A 112 -21.66 23.11 7.77
CA GLU A 112 -22.94 22.55 7.32
C GLU A 112 -22.95 21.01 7.35
N THR A 113 -21.83 20.37 7.07
CA THR A 113 -21.72 18.90 7.15
C THR A 113 -21.76 18.40 8.59
N LEU A 114 -21.22 19.17 9.56
CA LEU A 114 -21.34 18.89 11.00
C LEU A 114 -22.77 19.07 11.53
N LYS A 115 -23.58 19.94 10.91
CA LYS A 115 -25.03 20.09 11.17
C LYS A 115 -25.85 18.96 10.56
N GLY A 116 -25.25 18.14 9.68
CA GLY A 116 -25.90 17.02 9.00
C GLY A 116 -26.48 17.37 7.63
N HIS A 117 -26.12 18.52 7.05
CA HIS A 117 -26.51 18.91 5.69
C HIS A 117 -25.53 18.38 4.64
N GLU A 118 -26.03 17.98 3.47
CA GLU A 118 -25.20 17.73 2.28
C GLU A 118 -25.07 19.01 1.45
N VAL A 119 -23.84 19.52 1.32
CA VAL A 119 -23.52 20.74 0.56
C VAL A 119 -22.59 20.40 -0.61
N ARG A 120 -22.81 21.01 -1.78
CA ARG A 120 -22.02 20.77 -2.99
C ARG A 120 -21.53 22.07 -3.63
N LEU A 121 -20.28 22.44 -3.36
CA LEU A 121 -19.61 23.63 -3.89
C LEU A 121 -18.76 23.25 -5.11
N LEU A 122 -19.36 23.26 -6.30
CA LEU A 122 -18.76 22.82 -7.58
C LEU A 122 -18.76 23.93 -8.66
N THR A 123 -19.07 25.16 -8.28
CA THR A 123 -19.15 26.33 -9.17
C THR A 123 -17.75 26.84 -9.51
N ARG A 124 -17.59 27.43 -10.70
CA ARG A 124 -16.32 28.08 -11.07
C ARG A 124 -16.25 29.47 -10.42
N LYS A 125 -15.24 29.69 -9.58
CA LYS A 125 -14.87 31.00 -9.04
C LYS A 125 -13.61 31.51 -9.78
N THR A 126 -13.20 32.74 -9.49
CA THR A 126 -11.82 33.21 -9.68
C THR A 126 -10.83 32.29 -8.94
N LEU A 127 -9.53 32.44 -9.22
CA LEU A 127 -8.49 31.74 -8.46
C LEU A 127 -8.63 32.01 -6.94
N PRO A 128 -8.39 31.00 -6.06
CA PRO A 128 -8.22 31.23 -4.62
C PRO A 128 -7.06 32.20 -4.34
N ALA A 129 -7.13 33.00 -3.29
CA ALA A 129 -6.07 33.95 -2.98
C ALA A 129 -4.83 33.25 -2.37
N LEU A 130 -3.62 33.75 -2.67
CA LEU A 130 -2.35 33.14 -2.25
C LEU A 130 -1.97 33.43 -0.79
N ASP A 131 -2.66 34.40 -0.17
CA ASP A 131 -2.58 34.80 1.24
C ASP A 131 -3.57 34.05 2.15
N LEU A 132 -4.34 33.10 1.60
CA LEU A 132 -5.21 32.23 2.40
C LEU A 132 -4.40 31.52 3.50
N PRO A 133 -4.92 31.42 4.74
CA PRO A 133 -4.26 30.73 5.84
C PRO A 133 -3.86 29.30 5.45
N LYS A 134 -2.58 28.95 5.68
CA LYS A 134 -1.97 27.70 5.22
C LYS A 134 -1.23 27.01 6.36
N VAL A 135 -1.58 25.75 6.62
CA VAL A 135 -0.83 24.86 7.53
C VAL A 135 -0.07 23.86 6.67
N ARG A 136 1.25 23.99 6.63
CA ARG A 136 2.13 23.11 5.85
C ARG A 136 2.20 21.71 6.46
N ARG A 137 2.40 20.71 5.62
CA ARG A 137 2.73 19.34 6.09
C ARG A 137 4.22 19.19 6.39
N ASN A 138 5.06 20.05 5.82
CA ASN A 138 6.46 20.23 6.17
C ASN A 138 6.75 21.73 6.28
N ASN A 139 7.16 22.20 7.46
CA ASN A 139 7.39 23.64 7.71
C ASN A 139 8.50 24.24 6.83
N PHE A 140 9.43 23.41 6.33
CA PHE A 140 10.56 23.84 5.52
C PHE A 140 10.26 23.88 4.01
N ILE A 141 9.06 23.49 3.57
CA ILE A 141 8.72 23.38 2.14
C ILE A 141 7.42 24.14 1.82
N GLU A 142 7.51 25.18 0.97
CA GLU A 142 6.32 25.82 0.39
C GLU A 142 6.01 25.23 -0.98
N ILE A 143 4.87 24.55 -1.10
CA ILE A 143 4.30 24.23 -2.42
C ILE A 143 3.53 25.47 -2.92
N LEU A 144 4.05 26.17 -3.94
CA LEU A 144 3.48 27.40 -4.47
C LEU A 144 2.80 27.15 -5.83
N PRO A 145 1.45 27.10 -5.91
CA PRO A 145 0.76 26.98 -7.19
C PRO A 145 0.89 28.28 -7.99
N ILE A 146 1.50 28.24 -9.19
CA ILE A 146 1.72 29.43 -10.03
C ILE A 146 0.56 29.70 -11.01
N ASN A 147 -0.19 28.67 -11.36
CA ASN A 147 -1.43 28.74 -12.12
C ASN A 147 -2.33 27.54 -11.79
N VAL A 148 -3.61 27.62 -12.18
CA VAL A 148 -4.58 26.53 -12.09
C VAL A 148 -5.10 26.20 -13.49
N GLY A 149 -5.32 24.91 -13.76
CA GLY A 149 -5.88 24.45 -15.03
C GLY A 149 -4.84 24.34 -16.15
N CYS A 150 -5.29 23.91 -17.34
CA CYS A 150 -4.39 23.51 -18.41
C CYS A 150 -4.92 23.90 -19.80
N LEU A 151 -4.01 24.27 -20.70
CA LEU A 151 -4.32 24.55 -22.11
C LEU A 151 -4.56 23.26 -22.92
N GLY A 152 -3.72 22.24 -22.73
CA GLY A 152 -3.66 21.03 -23.57
C GLY A 152 -4.95 20.18 -23.60
N ALA A 153 -5.12 19.42 -24.68
CA ALA A 153 -6.34 18.67 -24.99
C ALA A 153 -6.13 17.14 -25.09
N CYS A 154 -5.26 16.57 -24.26
CA CYS A 154 -4.84 15.17 -24.37
C CYS A 154 -5.98 14.16 -24.15
N THR A 155 -6.10 13.15 -25.02
CA THR A 155 -7.25 12.22 -25.13
C THR A 155 -7.52 11.35 -23.89
N TYR A 156 -6.55 11.24 -22.98
CA TYR A 156 -6.63 10.43 -21.74
C TYR A 156 -6.71 11.27 -20.46
N CYS A 157 -6.56 12.59 -20.53
CA CYS A 157 -6.36 13.43 -19.37
C CYS A 157 -7.67 13.93 -18.79
N LYS A 158 -7.78 14.01 -17.44
CA LYS A 158 -8.93 14.62 -16.75
C LYS A 158 -8.64 15.98 -16.13
N THR A 159 -7.41 16.47 -16.21
CA THR A 159 -6.97 17.72 -15.61
C THR A 159 -7.81 18.92 -16.03
N LYS A 160 -8.01 19.13 -17.34
CA LYS A 160 -8.83 20.25 -17.87
C LYS A 160 -10.31 20.15 -17.50
N HIS A 161 -10.83 18.94 -17.26
CA HIS A 161 -12.19 18.74 -16.74
C HIS A 161 -12.29 19.04 -15.22
N ALA A 162 -11.21 18.85 -14.46
CA ALA A 162 -11.17 19.08 -13.03
C ALA A 162 -10.78 20.52 -12.65
N ARG A 163 -9.59 21.00 -13.04
CA ARG A 163 -9.08 22.35 -12.70
C ARG A 163 -9.46 23.43 -13.71
N GLY A 164 -9.96 23.06 -14.90
CA GLY A 164 -10.46 23.99 -15.91
C GLY A 164 -9.40 24.42 -16.93
N HIS A 165 -9.68 25.55 -17.59
CA HIS A 165 -8.71 26.27 -18.43
C HIS A 165 -7.62 26.90 -17.57
N LEU A 166 -6.50 27.26 -18.21
CA LEU A 166 -5.44 28.04 -17.59
C LEU A 166 -5.99 29.33 -16.96
N GLY A 167 -5.63 29.56 -15.70
CA GLY A 167 -5.70 30.85 -15.02
C GLY A 167 -4.43 31.02 -14.17
N SER A 168 -3.62 32.03 -14.47
CA SER A 168 -2.33 32.32 -13.83
C SER A 168 -2.45 33.38 -12.74
N TYR A 169 -1.65 33.26 -11.69
CA TYR A 169 -1.46 34.35 -10.71
C TYR A 169 -0.53 35.42 -11.28
N THR A 170 -0.70 36.68 -10.88
CA THR A 170 0.19 37.76 -11.32
C THR A 170 1.60 37.58 -10.75
N VAL A 171 2.62 38.03 -11.50
CA VAL A 171 4.02 37.92 -11.08
C VAL A 171 4.24 38.53 -9.69
N ASP A 172 3.69 39.72 -9.45
CA ASP A 172 3.82 40.43 -8.17
C ASP A 172 3.21 39.63 -7.00
N SER A 173 2.06 38.98 -7.19
CA SER A 173 1.42 38.17 -6.14
C SER A 173 2.22 36.90 -5.79
N LEU A 174 2.89 36.31 -6.77
CA LEU A 174 3.77 35.15 -6.57
C LEU A 174 5.10 35.57 -5.92
N VAL A 175 5.66 36.71 -6.34
CA VAL A 175 6.87 37.31 -5.77
C VAL A 175 6.67 37.71 -4.30
N GLU A 176 5.54 38.34 -3.97
CA GLU A 176 5.23 38.71 -2.58
C GLU A 176 5.00 37.47 -1.70
N ARG A 177 4.33 36.44 -2.23
CA ARG A 177 4.21 35.16 -1.53
C ARG A 177 5.59 34.50 -1.32
N VAL A 178 6.51 34.59 -2.28
CA VAL A 178 7.90 34.11 -2.13
C VAL A 178 8.64 34.84 -1.01
N ARG A 179 8.59 36.18 -0.95
CA ARG A 179 9.17 36.97 0.16
C ARG A 179 8.63 36.53 1.52
N THR A 180 7.30 36.38 1.60
CA THR A 180 6.59 35.99 2.81
C THR A 180 7.11 34.64 3.32
N VAL A 181 7.16 33.59 2.47
CA VAL A 181 7.58 32.26 2.92
C VAL A 181 9.08 32.16 3.23
N ILE A 182 9.92 32.97 2.59
CA ILE A 182 11.35 33.10 2.97
C ILE A 182 11.46 33.69 4.38
N SER A 183 10.66 34.71 4.72
CA SER A 183 10.64 35.28 6.07
C SER A 183 10.05 34.34 7.14
N GLU A 184 9.12 33.45 6.75
CA GLU A 184 8.61 32.34 7.58
C GLU A 184 9.65 31.20 7.77
N GLY A 185 10.82 31.27 7.11
CA GLY A 185 11.92 30.32 7.29
C GLY A 185 11.90 29.09 6.36
N VAL A 186 11.14 29.11 5.27
CA VAL A 186 11.09 28.03 4.27
C VAL A 186 12.46 27.84 3.57
N LYS A 187 12.80 26.57 3.30
CA LYS A 187 14.08 26.14 2.71
C LYS A 187 13.95 25.56 1.31
N GLU A 188 12.77 25.07 0.93
CA GLU A 188 12.44 24.70 -0.45
C GLU A 188 11.13 25.36 -0.91
N ILE A 189 11.16 26.01 -2.08
CA ILE A 189 9.96 26.54 -2.74
C ILE A 189 9.71 25.69 -3.98
N TRP A 190 8.62 24.92 -3.97
CA TRP A 190 8.22 24.04 -5.07
C TRP A 190 7.15 24.72 -5.92
N LEU A 191 7.53 25.23 -7.10
CA LEU A 191 6.56 25.78 -8.04
C LEU A 191 5.67 24.66 -8.58
N SER A 192 4.37 24.77 -8.34
CA SER A 192 3.38 23.75 -8.70
C SER A 192 2.44 24.25 -9.79
N SER A 193 2.10 23.36 -10.72
CA SER A 193 1.17 23.62 -11.81
C SER A 193 0.70 22.30 -12.41
N GLU A 194 -0.33 22.37 -13.23
CA GLU A 194 -0.68 21.34 -14.21
C GLU A 194 0.33 21.27 -15.36
N ASP A 195 1.01 22.38 -15.65
CA ASP A 195 2.03 22.56 -16.69
C ASP A 195 2.74 23.92 -16.48
N THR A 196 3.95 23.93 -15.90
CA THR A 196 4.62 25.20 -15.53
C THR A 196 5.00 26.04 -16.74
N GLY A 197 5.34 25.43 -17.89
CA GLY A 197 5.66 26.16 -19.13
C GLY A 197 4.47 26.92 -19.72
N ALA A 198 3.23 26.52 -19.39
CA ALA A 198 2.03 27.22 -19.83
C ALA A 198 1.75 28.52 -19.04
N TYR A 199 2.45 28.77 -17.93
CA TYR A 199 2.23 29.94 -17.07
C TYR A 199 2.28 31.27 -17.84
N GLY A 200 1.36 32.18 -17.51
CA GLY A 200 1.38 33.57 -17.94
C GLY A 200 0.69 33.85 -19.27
N ARG A 201 0.48 32.83 -20.12
CA ARG A 201 -0.08 32.98 -21.48
C ARG A 201 -1.49 33.59 -21.52
N ASP A 202 -2.25 33.43 -20.45
CA ASP A 202 -3.58 34.00 -20.24
C ASP A 202 -3.58 35.45 -19.72
N ILE A 203 -2.44 35.93 -19.18
CA ILE A 203 -2.27 37.28 -18.61
C ILE A 203 -1.17 38.10 -19.32
N GLY A 204 -0.66 37.64 -20.45
CA GLY A 204 0.32 38.36 -21.28
C GLY A 204 1.78 38.30 -20.82
N VAL A 205 2.14 37.34 -19.97
CA VAL A 205 3.54 37.10 -19.53
C VAL A 205 3.97 35.66 -19.84
N ASN A 206 5.17 35.25 -19.41
CA ASN A 206 5.66 33.88 -19.58
C ASN A 206 6.43 33.37 -18.34
N LEU A 207 6.74 32.07 -18.34
CA LEU A 207 7.50 31.42 -17.26
C LEU A 207 8.89 32.07 -17.01
N PRO A 208 9.72 32.40 -18.03
CA PRO A 208 10.98 33.11 -17.82
C PRO A 208 10.85 34.43 -17.05
N ILE A 209 9.82 35.25 -17.31
CA ILE A 209 9.61 36.51 -16.59
C ILE A 209 9.36 36.25 -15.11
N LEU A 210 8.48 35.30 -14.78
CA LEU A 210 8.21 34.89 -13.40
C LEU A 210 9.47 34.35 -12.71
N LEU A 211 10.18 33.42 -13.36
CA LEU A 211 11.39 32.81 -12.80
C LEU A 211 12.48 33.85 -12.52
N ASN A 212 12.71 34.79 -13.44
CA ASN A 212 13.68 35.88 -13.25
C ASN A 212 13.22 36.94 -12.24
N ALA A 213 11.94 36.97 -11.86
CA ALA A 213 11.45 37.77 -10.74
C ALA A 213 11.69 37.03 -9.41
N ILE A 214 11.22 35.79 -9.29
CA ILE A 214 11.40 34.94 -8.09
C ILE A 214 12.89 34.79 -7.72
N VAL A 215 13.77 34.55 -8.69
CA VAL A 215 15.20 34.34 -8.45
C VAL A 215 15.90 35.54 -7.81
N LYS A 216 15.39 36.76 -7.99
CA LYS A 216 15.94 37.98 -7.35
C LYS A 216 15.62 38.08 -5.86
N GLU A 217 14.57 37.41 -5.42
CA GLU A 217 14.15 37.37 -4.01
C GLU A 217 14.83 36.22 -3.23
N LEU A 218 15.49 35.28 -3.92
CA LEU A 218 16.16 34.14 -3.28
C LEU A 218 17.43 34.60 -2.54
N PRO A 219 17.68 34.10 -1.32
CA PRO A 219 18.78 34.57 -0.49
C PRO A 219 20.16 34.13 -1.03
N SER A 220 21.12 35.05 -1.00
CA SER A 220 22.45 34.88 -1.60
C SER A 220 23.38 33.92 -0.86
N ASP A 221 23.05 33.52 0.37
CA ASP A 221 23.71 32.45 1.12
C ASP A 221 23.27 31.03 0.68
N GLN A 222 22.28 30.97 -0.22
CA GLN A 222 21.63 29.76 -0.72
C GLN A 222 20.91 28.98 0.40
N SER A 223 20.40 29.67 1.42
CA SER A 223 19.62 29.04 2.50
C SER A 223 18.23 28.54 2.07
N THR A 224 17.73 28.98 0.92
CA THR A 224 16.44 28.56 0.32
C THR A 224 16.64 28.20 -1.16
N MET A 225 16.11 27.04 -1.57
CA MET A 225 16.18 26.52 -2.93
C MET A 225 14.84 26.59 -3.66
N LEU A 226 14.88 26.89 -4.96
CA LEU A 226 13.74 26.86 -5.86
C LEU A 226 13.71 25.56 -6.69
N ARG A 227 12.58 24.85 -6.66
CA ARG A 227 12.29 23.69 -7.50
C ARG A 227 11.24 24.07 -8.56
N ILE A 228 11.59 23.94 -9.83
CA ILE A 228 10.64 24.15 -10.94
C ILE A 228 9.79 22.87 -11.10
N GLY A 229 8.46 23.04 -11.14
CA GLY A 229 7.53 21.94 -11.37
C GLY A 229 7.48 21.44 -12.80
N MET A 230 6.73 20.35 -13.01
CA MET A 230 6.54 19.67 -14.29
C MET A 230 6.12 20.61 -15.43
N THR A 231 6.77 20.51 -16.59
CA THR A 231 6.45 21.24 -17.83
C THR A 231 6.33 20.28 -19.01
N ASN A 232 5.35 20.47 -19.89
CA ASN A 232 5.28 19.71 -21.14
C ASN A 232 6.21 20.35 -22.21
N PRO A 233 6.78 19.55 -23.15
CA PRO A 233 7.72 20.03 -24.17
C PRO A 233 7.34 21.30 -24.96
N PRO A 234 6.12 21.48 -25.52
CA PRO A 234 5.85 22.58 -26.46
C PRO A 234 6.04 23.96 -25.83
N PHE A 235 5.65 24.12 -24.55
CA PHE A 235 5.73 25.42 -23.89
C PHE A 235 7.12 25.73 -23.31
N ILE A 236 7.97 24.73 -23.07
CA ILE A 236 9.39 24.95 -22.70
C ILE A 236 10.27 25.17 -23.93
N LEU A 237 9.97 24.56 -25.08
CA LEU A 237 10.72 24.74 -26.33
C LEU A 237 10.82 26.22 -26.76
N GLU A 238 9.74 26.99 -26.59
CA GLU A 238 9.71 28.43 -26.88
C GLU A 238 10.72 29.26 -26.05
N HIS A 239 11.16 28.77 -24.89
CA HIS A 239 11.91 29.51 -23.86
C HIS A 239 13.10 28.72 -23.27
N LEU A 240 13.60 27.76 -24.04
CA LEU A 240 14.49 26.68 -23.56
C LEU A 240 15.84 27.21 -23.04
N LYS A 241 16.38 28.28 -23.64
CA LYS A 241 17.68 28.86 -23.29
C LYS A 241 17.59 29.76 -22.05
N GLU A 242 16.47 30.46 -21.91
CA GLU A 242 16.13 31.32 -20.78
C GLU A 242 15.88 30.47 -19.53
N ILE A 243 15.16 29.35 -19.69
CA ILE A 243 14.93 28.38 -18.60
C ILE A 243 16.24 27.67 -18.22
N ALA A 244 17.10 27.30 -19.18
CA ALA A 244 18.44 26.80 -18.89
C ALA A 244 19.31 27.83 -18.13
N ALA A 245 19.21 29.12 -18.46
CA ALA A 245 19.92 30.17 -17.75
C ALA A 245 19.46 30.29 -16.28
N VAL A 246 18.15 30.16 -16.01
CA VAL A 246 17.60 30.10 -14.64
C VAL A 246 18.06 28.86 -13.89
N LEU A 247 17.99 27.67 -14.52
CA LEU A 247 18.39 26.40 -13.89
C LEU A 247 19.86 26.38 -13.44
N ARG A 248 20.74 27.17 -14.07
CA ARG A 248 22.13 27.33 -13.60
C ARG A 248 22.27 28.11 -12.29
N HIS A 249 21.32 28.95 -11.88
CA HIS A 249 21.40 29.78 -10.68
C HIS A 249 21.72 28.95 -9.43
N PRO A 250 22.57 29.40 -8.49
CA PRO A 250 22.96 28.60 -7.31
C PRO A 250 21.76 28.17 -6.47
N CYS A 251 20.78 29.06 -6.23
CA CYS A 251 19.59 28.78 -5.42
C CYS A 251 18.45 28.09 -6.20
N VAL A 252 18.73 27.47 -7.35
CA VAL A 252 17.76 26.72 -8.17
C VAL A 252 18.28 25.30 -8.35
N TYR A 253 17.44 24.29 -8.17
CA TYR A 253 17.83 22.90 -8.44
C TYR A 253 18.06 22.68 -9.94
N THR A 254 19.14 21.99 -10.31
CA THR A 254 19.41 21.52 -11.69
C THR A 254 18.58 20.26 -11.99
N PHE A 255 17.27 20.35 -11.76
CA PHE A 255 16.30 19.27 -11.91
C PHE A 255 15.06 19.79 -12.65
N LEU A 256 14.53 18.99 -13.57
CA LEU A 256 13.24 19.28 -14.22
C LEU A 256 12.47 18.00 -14.56
N HIS A 257 11.15 18.05 -14.40
CA HIS A 257 10.24 16.97 -14.79
C HIS A 257 9.62 17.30 -16.15
N VAL A 258 10.05 16.59 -17.20
CA VAL A 258 9.59 16.77 -18.58
C VAL A 258 8.96 15.44 -19.06
N PRO A 259 7.62 15.31 -19.08
CA PRO A 259 6.99 14.01 -19.21
C PRO A 259 6.68 13.66 -20.68
N VAL A 260 7.47 12.77 -21.29
CA VAL A 260 7.35 12.42 -22.72
C VAL A 260 6.08 11.62 -23.02
N GLN A 261 5.64 10.74 -22.12
CA GLN A 261 4.48 9.84 -22.19
C GLN A 261 4.64 8.60 -23.10
N SER A 262 5.26 8.75 -24.28
CA SER A 262 5.64 7.65 -25.18
C SER A 262 6.78 8.09 -26.10
N GLY A 263 7.63 7.15 -26.55
CA GLY A 263 8.67 7.41 -27.54
C GLY A 263 8.21 7.32 -29.00
N SER A 264 6.95 6.99 -29.27
CA SER A 264 6.39 6.92 -30.63
C SER A 264 5.49 8.10 -30.95
N ASP A 265 5.78 8.80 -32.05
CA ASP A 265 4.95 9.88 -32.60
C ASP A 265 3.54 9.42 -32.98
N SER A 266 3.37 8.13 -33.33
CA SER A 266 2.05 7.53 -33.60
C SER A 266 1.18 7.57 -32.33
N VAL A 267 1.77 7.21 -31.19
CA VAL A 267 1.11 7.18 -29.89
C VAL A 267 0.96 8.60 -29.33
N LEU A 268 1.94 9.48 -29.49
CA LEU A 268 1.84 10.91 -29.10
C LEU A 268 0.70 11.61 -29.85
N THR A 269 0.57 11.37 -31.16
CA THR A 269 -0.54 11.86 -31.98
C THR A 269 -1.89 11.32 -31.48
N ALA A 270 -2.00 10.01 -31.21
CA ALA A 270 -3.23 9.40 -30.69
C ALA A 270 -3.56 9.82 -29.24
N MET A 271 -2.55 10.21 -28.45
CA MET A 271 -2.67 10.87 -27.16
C MET A 271 -3.14 12.33 -27.27
N ASN A 272 -3.14 12.92 -28.48
CA ASN A 272 -3.27 14.35 -28.73
C ASN A 272 -2.28 15.17 -27.88
N ARG A 273 -0.98 14.88 -28.09
CA ARG A 273 0.14 15.71 -27.66
C ARG A 273 0.55 16.63 -28.81
N GLU A 274 0.85 17.88 -28.48
CA GLU A 274 1.23 18.94 -29.42
C GLU A 274 2.76 19.00 -29.58
N TYR A 275 3.41 17.83 -29.63
CA TYR A 275 4.86 17.64 -29.80
C TYR A 275 5.19 16.19 -30.20
N THR A 276 6.39 16.03 -30.76
CA THR A 276 7.02 14.78 -31.18
C THR A 276 8.10 14.28 -30.21
N ALA A 277 8.52 13.03 -30.38
CA ALA A 277 9.65 12.45 -29.66
C ALA A 277 10.98 13.18 -29.96
N SER A 278 11.18 13.69 -31.20
CA SER A 278 12.38 14.45 -31.57
C SER A 278 12.41 15.85 -30.95
N GLU A 279 11.25 16.50 -30.80
CA GLU A 279 11.12 17.76 -30.04
C GLU A 279 11.38 17.54 -28.54
N PHE A 280 10.92 16.42 -27.96
CA PHE A 280 11.30 16.05 -26.60
C PHE A 280 12.82 15.80 -26.46
N ARG A 281 13.44 15.07 -27.40
CA ARG A 281 14.91 14.88 -27.44
C ARG A 281 15.62 16.23 -27.45
N THR A 282 15.19 17.16 -28.31
CA THR A 282 15.72 18.53 -28.38
C THR A 282 15.68 19.26 -27.03
N VAL A 283 14.61 19.10 -26.22
CA VAL A 283 14.55 19.65 -24.85
C VAL A 283 15.61 19.02 -23.94
N VAL A 284 15.73 17.70 -23.95
CA VAL A 284 16.67 16.95 -23.09
C VAL A 284 18.12 17.27 -23.46
N ASP A 285 18.46 17.23 -24.75
CA ASP A 285 19.80 17.48 -25.27
C ASP A 285 20.25 18.90 -24.89
N THR A 286 19.43 19.92 -25.19
CA THR A 286 19.76 21.34 -24.93
C THR A 286 19.88 21.65 -23.43
N LEU A 287 19.02 21.08 -22.58
CA LEU A 287 19.13 21.28 -21.14
C LEU A 287 20.38 20.61 -20.56
N THR A 288 20.74 19.43 -21.07
CA THR A 288 21.94 18.70 -20.62
C THR A 288 23.24 19.37 -21.08
N GLU A 289 23.25 19.98 -22.27
CA GLU A 289 24.37 20.80 -22.77
C GLU A 289 24.51 22.11 -21.97
N LEU A 290 23.42 22.85 -21.76
CA LEU A 290 23.46 24.20 -21.19
C LEU A 290 23.47 24.25 -19.66
N VAL A 291 23.12 23.17 -18.95
CA VAL A 291 23.02 23.13 -17.48
C VAL A 291 23.90 22.00 -16.92
N PRO A 292 25.09 22.32 -16.37
CA PRO A 292 25.95 21.31 -15.76
C PRO A 292 25.25 20.56 -14.62
N GLY A 293 25.30 19.23 -14.66
CA GLY A 293 24.69 18.36 -13.64
C GLY A 293 23.17 18.16 -13.77
N MET A 294 22.56 18.56 -14.89
CA MET A 294 21.10 18.47 -15.12
C MET A 294 20.54 17.05 -14.88
N GLN A 295 19.52 16.95 -14.05
CA GLN A 295 18.73 15.74 -13.82
C GLN A 295 17.33 15.91 -14.42
N ILE A 296 16.90 14.96 -15.26
CA ILE A 296 15.58 15.01 -15.90
C ILE A 296 14.74 13.79 -15.47
N ALA A 297 13.56 14.08 -14.92
CA ALA A 297 12.53 13.08 -14.66
C ALA A 297 11.52 13.03 -15.82
N THR A 298 10.95 11.86 -16.13
CA THR A 298 9.93 11.72 -17.18
C THR A 298 8.82 10.71 -16.83
N ASP A 299 7.65 10.86 -17.46
CA ASP A 299 6.52 9.93 -17.33
C ASP A 299 6.38 9.07 -18.59
N ILE A 300 5.94 7.82 -18.43
CA ILE A 300 5.55 6.93 -19.55
C ILE A 300 4.19 6.30 -19.26
N ILE A 301 3.31 6.22 -20.28
CA ILE A 301 2.03 5.50 -20.21
C ILE A 301 2.09 4.29 -21.17
N CYS A 302 2.40 3.11 -20.64
CA CYS A 302 2.38 1.86 -21.38
C CYS A 302 0.95 1.36 -21.63
N GLY A 303 0.70 0.78 -22.80
CA GLY A 303 -0.57 0.18 -23.19
C GLY A 303 -1.61 1.19 -23.68
N PHE A 304 -1.20 2.33 -24.23
CA PHE A 304 -2.14 3.32 -24.77
C PHE A 304 -3.01 2.69 -25.89
N PRO A 305 -4.31 3.05 -26.04
CA PRO A 305 -5.18 2.46 -27.05
C PRO A 305 -4.69 2.68 -28.49
N GLY A 306 -4.06 1.65 -29.07
CA GLY A 306 -3.46 1.68 -30.41
C GLY A 306 -2.02 1.19 -30.45
N GLU A 307 -1.28 1.37 -29.34
CA GLU A 307 0.16 1.09 -29.19
C GLU A 307 0.56 -0.31 -29.68
N THR A 308 1.36 -0.38 -30.74
CA THR A 308 1.95 -1.60 -31.29
C THR A 308 3.20 -2.02 -30.51
N ASP A 309 3.85 -3.13 -30.91
CA ASP A 309 5.10 -3.55 -30.29
C ASP A 309 6.30 -2.74 -30.83
N GLU A 310 6.19 -2.19 -32.05
CA GLU A 310 7.12 -1.21 -32.62
C GLU A 310 7.05 0.14 -31.88
N ASP A 311 5.84 0.65 -31.60
CA ASP A 311 5.64 1.88 -30.80
C ASP A 311 6.27 1.76 -29.40
N PHE A 312 6.10 0.58 -28.78
CA PHE A 312 6.68 0.28 -27.49
C PHE A 312 8.21 0.13 -27.57
N SER A 313 8.75 -0.45 -28.65
CA SER A 313 10.19 -0.57 -28.87
C SER A 313 10.88 0.80 -28.95
N GLN A 314 10.30 1.76 -29.68
CA GLN A 314 10.78 3.16 -29.72
C GLN A 314 10.76 3.81 -28.33
N THR A 315 9.76 3.48 -27.50
CA THR A 315 9.66 3.95 -26.11
C THR A 315 10.75 3.33 -25.22
N VAL A 316 11.11 2.06 -25.42
CA VAL A 316 12.20 1.38 -24.72
C VAL A 316 13.57 1.92 -25.16
N GLU A 317 13.76 2.21 -26.44
CA GLU A 317 14.98 2.79 -27.01
C GLU A 317 15.27 4.19 -26.44
N LEU A 318 14.29 5.10 -26.47
CA LEU A 318 14.42 6.44 -25.90
C LEU A 318 14.79 6.43 -24.39
N ILE A 319 14.33 5.44 -23.62
CA ILE A 319 14.72 5.29 -22.21
C ILE A 319 16.15 4.73 -22.05
N LYS A 320 16.63 3.89 -22.98
CA LYS A 320 18.02 3.38 -23.01
C LYS A 320 19.04 4.42 -23.46
N ASP A 321 18.67 5.33 -24.34
CA ASP A 321 19.53 6.40 -24.84
C ASP A 321 19.94 7.34 -23.70
N TYR A 322 18.95 7.92 -23.01
CA TYR A 322 19.14 8.97 -22.00
C TYR A 322 19.37 8.47 -20.58
N LYS A 323 18.94 7.22 -20.27
CA LYS A 323 19.14 6.58 -18.96
C LYS A 323 18.68 7.44 -17.77
N PHE A 324 17.55 8.13 -17.94
CA PHE A 324 17.02 9.11 -16.99
C PHE A 324 17.07 8.60 -15.54
N PRO A 325 17.46 9.44 -14.56
CA PRO A 325 17.52 9.05 -13.14
C PRO A 325 16.14 8.66 -12.58
N GLN A 326 15.05 9.24 -13.12
CA GLN A 326 13.69 9.04 -12.63
C GLN A 326 12.72 8.83 -13.81
N VAL A 327 12.13 7.63 -13.90
CA VAL A 327 11.11 7.29 -14.91
C VAL A 327 9.83 6.81 -14.22
N HIS A 328 8.75 7.58 -14.35
CA HIS A 328 7.45 7.30 -13.75
C HIS A 328 6.59 6.44 -14.70
N ILE A 329 6.88 5.15 -14.73
CA ILE A 329 6.17 4.16 -15.57
C ILE A 329 4.74 3.94 -15.03
N SER A 330 3.75 4.19 -15.88
CA SER A 330 2.33 4.01 -15.59
C SER A 330 1.67 3.10 -16.64
N GLN A 331 0.64 2.35 -16.25
CA GLN A 331 -0.24 1.65 -17.20
C GLN A 331 -1.39 2.58 -17.64
N PHE A 332 -1.84 2.45 -18.88
CA PHE A 332 -3.03 3.17 -19.34
C PHE A 332 -4.30 2.72 -18.60
N TYR A 333 -4.98 3.67 -17.94
CA TYR A 333 -6.29 3.47 -17.33
C TYR A 333 -7.35 4.33 -18.04
N PRO A 334 -8.40 3.73 -18.64
CA PRO A 334 -9.45 4.47 -19.35
C PRO A 334 -10.34 5.23 -18.35
N ARG A 335 -10.39 6.56 -18.47
CA ARG A 335 -11.16 7.44 -17.57
C ARG A 335 -12.54 7.75 -18.17
N PRO A 336 -13.67 7.47 -17.50
CA PRO A 336 -15.01 7.76 -18.02
C PRO A 336 -15.15 9.22 -18.48
N GLY A 337 -15.56 9.43 -19.74
CA GLY A 337 -15.72 10.75 -20.35
C GLY A 337 -14.59 11.21 -21.28
N THR A 338 -13.36 10.68 -21.18
CA THR A 338 -12.27 11.10 -22.09
C THR A 338 -12.32 10.34 -23.42
N PRO A 339 -11.82 10.91 -24.54
CA PRO A 339 -11.81 10.23 -25.85
C PRO A 339 -11.14 8.84 -25.82
N ALA A 340 -9.96 8.72 -25.19
CA ALA A 340 -9.21 7.47 -25.11
C ALA A 340 -9.94 6.35 -24.34
N ALA A 341 -10.93 6.66 -23.50
CA ALA A 341 -11.73 5.65 -22.83
C ALA A 341 -12.69 4.89 -23.78
N LYS A 342 -13.01 5.48 -24.94
CA LYS A 342 -13.83 4.90 -26.01
C LYS A 342 -13.01 4.09 -27.05
N MET A 343 -11.69 4.27 -27.10
CA MET A 343 -10.80 3.63 -28.06
C MET A 343 -10.60 2.12 -27.77
N LYS A 344 -10.18 1.36 -28.80
CA LYS A 344 -9.90 -0.08 -28.71
C LYS A 344 -8.66 -0.31 -27.83
N LYS A 345 -8.86 -0.93 -26.67
CA LYS A 345 -7.82 -1.12 -25.64
C LYS A 345 -6.85 -2.24 -26.02
N VAL A 346 -5.56 -2.03 -25.73
CA VAL A 346 -4.53 -3.09 -25.75
C VAL A 346 -4.88 -4.16 -24.70
N GLN A 347 -4.55 -5.42 -24.97
CA GLN A 347 -4.87 -6.53 -24.05
C GLN A 347 -4.11 -6.37 -22.72
N SER A 348 -4.79 -6.49 -21.59
CA SER A 348 -4.18 -6.26 -20.27
C SER A 348 -3.02 -7.21 -19.91
N LYS A 349 -2.84 -8.32 -20.63
CA LYS A 349 -1.62 -9.16 -20.53
C LYS A 349 -0.41 -8.43 -21.14
N ILE A 350 -0.58 -7.87 -22.35
CA ILE A 350 0.45 -7.12 -23.08
C ILE A 350 0.82 -5.84 -22.30
N VAL A 351 -0.18 -5.07 -21.84
CA VAL A 351 0.07 -3.86 -21.03
C VAL A 351 0.91 -4.16 -19.78
N LYS A 352 0.63 -5.28 -19.09
CA LYS A 352 1.43 -5.71 -17.93
C LYS A 352 2.82 -6.21 -18.30
N GLN A 353 2.98 -6.87 -19.45
CA GLN A 353 4.28 -7.29 -19.98
C GLN A 353 5.15 -6.06 -20.28
N ARG A 354 4.66 -5.15 -21.15
CA ARG A 354 5.32 -3.90 -21.54
C ARG A 354 5.72 -3.06 -20.32
N SER A 355 4.83 -2.87 -19.35
CA SER A 355 5.17 -2.12 -18.13
C SER A 355 6.29 -2.78 -17.30
N ARG A 356 6.35 -4.11 -17.25
CA ARG A 356 7.41 -4.84 -16.50
C ARG A 356 8.74 -4.80 -17.24
N GLU A 357 8.70 -4.99 -18.55
CA GLU A 357 9.87 -4.94 -19.43
C GLU A 357 10.54 -3.56 -19.35
N LEU A 358 9.76 -2.48 -19.44
CA LEU A 358 10.28 -1.12 -19.26
C LEU A 358 10.79 -0.86 -17.84
N THR A 359 10.14 -1.42 -16.81
CA THR A 359 10.66 -1.38 -15.43
C THR A 359 12.02 -2.06 -15.33
N SER A 360 12.19 -3.28 -15.85
CA SER A 360 13.48 -3.98 -15.81
C SER A 360 14.58 -3.30 -16.63
N VAL A 361 14.23 -2.64 -17.75
CA VAL A 361 15.17 -1.80 -18.50
C VAL A 361 15.62 -0.60 -17.66
N PHE A 362 14.70 0.09 -16.98
CA PHE A 362 15.02 1.21 -16.10
C PHE A 362 15.80 0.78 -14.85
N GLU A 363 15.46 -0.37 -14.24
CA GLU A 363 16.14 -0.96 -13.08
C GLU A 363 17.59 -1.38 -13.37
N ALA A 364 17.93 -1.68 -14.63
CA ALA A 364 19.29 -2.01 -15.04
C ALA A 364 20.24 -0.80 -15.09
N PHE A 365 19.75 0.44 -14.92
CA PHE A 365 20.59 1.63 -14.86
C PHE A 365 21.13 1.88 -13.44
N ALA A 366 22.30 2.51 -13.34
CA ALA A 366 22.88 2.97 -12.08
C ALA A 366 23.19 4.48 -12.18
N PRO A 367 22.17 5.36 -12.05
CA PRO A 367 22.30 6.78 -12.42
C PRO A 367 23.23 7.59 -11.51
N TYR A 368 23.55 7.06 -10.32
CA TYR A 368 24.38 7.75 -9.31
C TYR A 368 25.79 7.15 -9.15
N THR A 369 26.15 6.11 -9.92
CA THR A 369 27.50 5.52 -9.84
C THR A 369 28.57 6.53 -10.26
N GLY A 370 29.63 6.63 -9.47
CA GLY A 370 30.65 7.68 -9.56
C GLY A 370 30.32 8.94 -8.77
N MET A 371 29.29 8.92 -7.90
CA MET A 371 29.04 9.96 -6.87
C MET A 371 29.73 9.64 -5.54
N GLU A 372 30.20 8.41 -5.34
CA GLU A 372 31.01 7.97 -4.20
C GLU A 372 32.20 8.91 -3.96
N CYS A 373 32.48 9.18 -2.68
CA CYS A 373 33.53 10.08 -2.19
C CYS A 373 33.42 11.55 -2.63
N ARG A 374 32.36 11.97 -3.36
CA ARG A 374 32.11 13.40 -3.62
C ARG A 374 31.63 14.11 -2.37
N GLU A 375 31.97 15.40 -2.28
CA GLU A 375 31.45 16.31 -1.27
C GLU A 375 30.46 17.25 -1.93
N GLU A 376 29.18 17.12 -1.57
CA GLU A 376 28.06 17.84 -2.18
C GLU A 376 27.35 18.70 -1.12
N ARG A 377 26.86 19.88 -1.50
CA ARG A 377 25.99 20.68 -0.63
C ARG A 377 24.58 20.11 -0.67
N ILE A 378 24.02 19.82 0.50
CA ILE A 378 22.67 19.29 0.68
C ILE A 378 21.79 20.25 1.48
N TRP A 379 20.50 20.27 1.16
CA TRP A 379 19.46 20.97 1.94
C TRP A 379 18.59 19.93 2.63
N ILE A 380 18.60 19.92 3.97
CA ILE A 380 17.98 18.88 4.79
C ILE A 380 16.59 19.34 5.22
N THR A 381 15.55 18.70 4.69
CA THR A 381 14.16 19.16 4.84
C THR A 381 13.19 18.09 5.34
N GLU A 382 13.49 16.80 5.18
CA GLU A 382 12.59 15.70 5.54
C GLU A 382 13.28 14.65 6.43
N VAL A 383 12.50 13.82 7.13
CA VAL A 383 12.97 12.59 7.80
C VAL A 383 12.60 11.41 6.91
N ALA A 384 13.52 10.45 6.76
CA ALA A 384 13.29 9.27 5.94
C ALA A 384 12.23 8.34 6.54
N THR A 385 11.62 7.50 5.72
CA THR A 385 10.53 6.60 6.14
C THR A 385 10.97 5.48 7.10
N ASP A 386 12.27 5.33 7.35
CA ASP A 386 12.82 4.45 8.40
C ASP A 386 12.83 5.10 9.79
N GLY A 387 12.71 6.43 9.89
CA GLY A 387 12.79 7.18 11.15
C GLY A 387 14.21 7.30 11.71
N ILE A 388 15.25 7.03 10.90
CA ILE A 388 16.66 7.00 11.31
C ILE A 388 17.46 8.03 10.52
N HIS A 389 17.28 8.08 9.20
CA HIS A 389 18.02 9.01 8.35
C HIS A 389 17.25 10.32 8.17
N LEU A 390 17.98 11.43 8.13
CA LEU A 390 17.49 12.67 7.57
C LEU A 390 17.68 12.66 6.05
N VAL A 391 16.76 13.32 5.35
CA VAL A 391 16.77 13.45 3.90
C VAL A 391 17.24 14.84 3.51
N GLY A 392 18.40 14.88 2.84
CA GLY A 392 18.87 16.04 2.12
C GLY A 392 18.69 15.89 0.61
N HIS A 393 18.59 17.02 -0.11
CA HIS A 393 18.66 17.05 -1.57
C HIS A 393 19.94 17.76 -2.03
N THR A 394 20.69 17.21 -3.00
CA THR A 394 21.79 17.92 -3.67
C THR A 394 21.27 19.01 -4.62
N LYS A 395 22.14 19.83 -5.22
CA LYS A 395 21.70 20.76 -6.29
C LYS A 395 21.05 20.03 -7.49
N GLY A 396 21.46 18.79 -7.79
CA GLY A 396 20.80 17.95 -8.79
C GLY A 396 19.44 17.38 -8.38
N TYR A 397 18.94 17.73 -7.18
CA TYR A 397 17.77 17.11 -6.55
C TYR A 397 17.93 15.59 -6.35
N VAL A 398 19.17 15.12 -6.18
CA VAL A 398 19.47 13.74 -5.80
C VAL A 398 19.26 13.62 -4.29
N GLN A 399 18.51 12.60 -3.87
CA GLN A 399 18.21 12.33 -2.47
C GLN A 399 19.45 11.76 -1.76
N VAL A 400 19.91 12.42 -0.70
CA VAL A 400 21.02 12.02 0.16
C VAL A 400 20.47 11.67 1.54
N LEU A 401 20.69 10.43 1.96
CA LEU A 401 20.35 9.94 3.31
C LEU A 401 21.55 10.16 4.23
N VAL A 402 21.35 10.91 5.30
CA VAL A 402 22.41 11.23 6.28
C VAL A 402 21.93 10.95 7.70
N THR A 403 22.83 10.49 8.57
CA THR A 403 22.54 10.29 9.99
C THR A 403 22.84 11.57 10.77
N GLY A 404 21.88 12.07 11.55
CA GLY A 404 22.05 13.28 12.36
C GLY A 404 20.84 13.56 13.26
N PRO A 405 20.97 14.46 14.25
CA PRO A 405 19.86 14.87 15.10
C PRO A 405 18.83 15.69 14.32
N GLU A 406 17.54 15.59 14.67
CA GLU A 406 16.44 16.34 14.03
C GLU A 406 16.65 17.87 14.00
N SER A 407 17.51 18.42 14.87
CA SER A 407 17.92 19.83 14.83
C SER A 407 18.70 20.24 13.57
N MET A 408 19.09 19.29 12.70
CA MET A 408 19.60 19.57 11.35
C MET A 408 18.48 19.80 10.32
N LEU A 409 17.21 19.49 10.62
CA LEU A 409 16.08 19.80 9.74
C LEU A 409 15.96 21.32 9.56
N GLY A 410 15.81 21.75 8.31
CA GLY A 410 15.81 23.16 7.94
C GLY A 410 17.20 23.77 7.75
N THR A 411 18.28 22.98 7.82
CA THR A 411 19.65 23.46 7.58
C THR A 411 20.16 23.05 6.19
N SER A 412 21.27 23.66 5.77
CA SER A 412 22.07 23.13 4.65
C SER A 412 23.44 22.69 5.18
N ALA A 413 24.03 21.69 4.55
CA ALA A 413 25.28 21.07 5.01
C ALA A 413 26.17 20.67 3.83
N MET A 414 27.47 20.54 4.06
CA MET A 414 28.31 19.70 3.20
C MET A 414 28.20 18.25 3.67
N ALA A 415 27.93 17.33 2.74
CA ALA A 415 27.95 15.90 3.01
C ALA A 415 28.90 15.18 2.05
N ARG A 416 29.70 14.25 2.60
CA ARG A 416 30.49 13.31 1.79
C ARG A 416 29.63 12.11 1.47
N ILE A 417 29.47 11.78 0.19
CA ILE A 417 28.73 10.60 -0.26
C ILE A 417 29.58 9.37 0.03
N THR A 418 29.12 8.50 0.92
CA THR A 418 29.85 7.29 1.36
C THR A 418 29.51 6.07 0.52
N SER A 419 28.26 5.98 0.04
CA SER A 419 27.82 4.92 -0.87
C SER A 419 26.62 5.35 -1.71
N VAL A 420 26.40 4.67 -2.83
CA VAL A 420 25.28 4.97 -3.75
C VAL A 420 24.26 3.84 -3.72
N GLY A 421 23.00 4.20 -3.53
CA GLY A 421 21.87 3.30 -3.73
C GLY A 421 21.28 3.45 -5.14
N ARG A 422 20.25 2.67 -5.42
CA ARG A 422 19.50 2.70 -6.68
C ARG A 422 18.58 3.93 -6.82
N TRP A 423 18.14 4.51 -5.71
CA TRP A 423 17.11 5.58 -5.66
C TRP A 423 17.58 6.85 -4.95
N SER A 424 18.39 6.68 -3.92
CA SER A 424 19.08 7.70 -3.13
C SER A 424 20.56 7.34 -3.02
N VAL A 425 21.39 8.27 -2.55
CA VAL A 425 22.75 8.02 -2.09
C VAL A 425 22.82 8.18 -0.56
N PHE A 426 23.86 7.66 0.08
CA PHE A 426 24.10 7.78 1.52
C PHE A 426 25.33 8.65 1.77
N GLY A 427 25.34 9.41 2.87
CA GLY A 427 26.48 10.26 3.19
C GLY A 427 26.62 10.66 4.66
N GLU A 428 27.77 11.22 4.96
CA GLU A 428 28.15 11.75 6.27
C GLU A 428 28.26 13.27 6.21
N VAL A 429 27.66 13.98 7.17
CA VAL A 429 27.73 15.44 7.27
C VAL A 429 29.12 15.87 7.75
N ILE A 430 29.80 16.71 6.96
CA ILE A 430 31.11 17.28 7.27
C ILE A 430 30.95 18.58 8.07
N GLU A 431 30.10 19.49 7.57
CA GLU A 431 29.90 20.84 8.12
C GLU A 431 28.44 21.26 7.94
N THR A 432 27.85 21.90 8.95
CA THR A 432 26.48 22.47 8.89
C THR A 432 26.50 24.00 8.77
N PHE A 433 25.86 24.52 7.73
CA PHE A 433 25.71 25.95 7.49
C PHE A 433 24.48 26.48 8.23
N SER A 434 24.64 26.76 9.53
CA SER A 434 23.61 27.42 10.34
C SER A 434 23.62 28.94 10.11
N SER A 435 22.45 29.50 9.82
CA SER A 435 22.23 30.96 9.69
C SER A 435 22.46 31.72 11.00
N ALA A 436 22.47 31.05 12.15
CA ALA A 436 22.75 31.68 13.45
C ALA A 436 24.23 32.08 13.63
N ASN A 437 25.15 31.51 12.85
CA ASN A 437 26.60 31.64 13.10
C ASN A 437 27.23 32.96 12.61
N ARG A 438 26.41 33.98 12.30
CA ARG A 438 26.87 35.32 11.86
C ARG A 438 26.90 36.38 12.97
N GLU A 439 26.10 36.25 14.03
CA GLU A 439 26.08 37.25 15.11
C GLU A 439 27.29 37.16 16.07
N THR A 440 27.92 35.99 16.13
CA THR A 440 29.13 35.73 16.94
C THR A 440 30.43 36.18 16.28
N LYS A 441 30.46 36.40 14.95
CA LYS A 441 31.67 36.80 14.19
C LYS A 441 31.73 38.30 13.84
N SER A 442 30.78 39.11 14.30
CA SER A 442 30.73 40.57 14.07
C SER A 442 31.02 41.39 15.33
N ARG A 443 31.63 40.78 16.36
CA ARG A 443 31.82 41.37 17.69
C ARG A 443 33.26 41.40 18.21
N GLU A 444 34.19 40.87 17.45
CA GLU A 444 35.64 41.09 17.58
C GLU A 444 36.15 41.61 16.23
N GLU A 445 37.14 42.50 16.25
CA GLU A 445 37.38 43.53 15.21
C GLU A 445 36.21 44.55 15.13
N THR A 446 36.37 45.87 15.32
CA THR A 446 37.59 46.70 15.43
C THR A 446 37.39 47.79 16.51
N LYS A 447 38.41 48.07 17.33
CA LYS A 447 38.45 49.23 18.24
C LYS A 447 39.64 50.13 17.94
N LEU A 448 39.39 51.35 17.46
CA LEU A 448 40.17 52.58 17.63
C LEU A 448 39.29 53.78 17.16
N PRO A 449 39.56 55.04 17.57
CA PRO A 449 38.49 56.00 17.82
C PRO A 449 38.21 57.00 16.69
N CYS A 450 36.95 57.41 16.55
CA CYS A 450 36.56 58.62 15.82
C CYS A 450 36.66 59.85 16.71
N SER A 451 37.26 60.93 16.19
CA SER A 451 37.29 62.25 16.82
C SER A 451 35.98 63.02 16.64
N SER A 452 35.70 63.95 17.54
CA SER A 452 34.54 64.84 17.50
C SER A 452 34.68 65.97 16.48
N ASN A 453 33.58 66.31 15.79
CA ASN A 453 33.05 67.65 15.51
C ASN A 453 31.98 67.54 14.40
N VAL A 454 30.89 68.32 14.27
CA VAL A 454 30.01 69.17 15.11
C VAL A 454 29.30 70.08 14.10
N SER A 455 27.95 70.11 14.11
CA SER A 455 27.07 71.08 13.37
C SER A 455 27.14 71.05 11.82
N THR A 456 26.18 71.59 11.06
CA THR A 456 24.92 72.34 11.37
C THR A 456 23.67 71.68 10.76
N CYS A 457 22.48 72.20 11.07
CA CYS A 457 21.19 71.74 10.55
C CYS A 457 20.41 72.87 9.83
N GLU A 458 19.13 72.62 9.53
CA GLU A 458 18.06 73.54 9.09
C GLU A 458 18.00 74.02 7.63
N THR A 459 16.97 73.56 6.92
CA THR A 459 15.92 74.47 6.43
C THR A 459 14.56 73.73 6.39
N CYS A 460 13.44 74.44 6.60
CA CYS A 460 12.12 73.85 6.88
C CYS A 460 11.10 74.08 5.76
N THR A 461 9.98 73.34 5.76
CA THR A 461 8.59 73.89 5.66
C THR A 461 7.52 72.79 5.81
N CYS A 462 6.26 73.16 6.12
CA CYS A 462 5.16 72.21 6.40
C CYS A 462 3.78 72.69 5.90
N SER A 463 2.95 71.72 5.44
CA SER A 463 1.48 71.57 5.56
C SER A 463 0.47 72.67 5.09
N ALA A 464 -0.29 72.37 4.03
CA ALA A 464 -1.57 72.98 3.57
C ALA A 464 -2.18 72.15 2.39
N GLU A 465 -3.49 72.10 2.06
CA GLU A 465 -4.76 72.27 2.81
C GLU A 465 -6.00 71.71 2.03
N SER A 466 -7.01 71.18 2.76
CA SER A 466 -8.48 71.39 2.57
C SER A 466 -9.30 70.86 1.36
N CYS A 467 -10.65 70.97 1.50
CA CYS A 467 -11.78 70.62 0.59
C CYS A 467 -12.06 69.12 0.30
N GLY A 468 -13.31 68.64 0.14
CA GLY A 468 -14.65 69.27 0.18
C GLY A 468 -15.82 68.23 0.16
N GLU A 469 -17.08 68.69 0.19
CA GLU A 469 -18.34 67.90 0.29
C GLU A 469 -18.79 67.29 -1.09
N GLU A 470 -19.79 66.39 -1.27
CA GLU A 470 -21.21 66.40 -0.84
C GLU A 470 -21.94 65.02 -0.77
N ARG A 471 -23.24 65.09 -0.41
CA ARG A 471 -24.31 64.07 -0.20
C ARG A 471 -24.66 63.23 -1.45
N SER A 472 -25.47 62.15 -1.42
CA SER A 472 -26.59 61.71 -0.53
C SER A 472 -26.48 60.21 -0.12
N GLY A 473 -27.23 59.64 0.83
CA GLY A 473 -28.65 59.80 1.19
C GLY A 473 -29.51 58.95 0.24
N GLU A 474 -30.34 58.00 0.67
CA GLU A 474 -31.18 57.94 1.88
C GLU A 474 -30.95 56.70 2.80
N ALA A 475 -31.65 56.67 3.94
CA ALA A 475 -31.78 55.51 4.82
C ALA A 475 -33.21 55.42 5.37
N CYS A 476 -33.73 54.22 5.65
CA CYS A 476 -34.91 54.05 6.49
C CYS A 476 -35.00 52.65 7.13
N ASN A 477 -35.19 52.62 8.45
CA ASN A 477 -35.72 51.45 9.17
C ASN A 477 -37.25 51.42 9.06
N ILE A 478 -37.88 50.25 9.23
CA ILE A 478 -39.08 50.08 10.09
C ILE A 478 -39.40 48.58 10.28
N SER A 479 -39.94 48.25 11.45
CA SER A 479 -40.37 46.90 11.84
C SER A 479 -41.83 46.62 11.47
N GLY A 480 -42.19 45.37 11.15
CA GLY A 480 -43.60 44.97 11.01
C GLY A 480 -43.83 43.45 11.01
N ASN A 481 -44.43 42.93 12.10
CA ASN A 481 -45.17 41.66 12.08
C ASN A 481 -46.61 41.93 11.59
N ILE A 482 -47.27 40.94 10.96
CA ILE A 482 -48.58 40.37 11.38
C ILE A 482 -49.09 39.30 10.37
N SER A 483 -50.00 38.45 10.86
CA SER A 483 -50.51 37.15 10.39
C SER A 483 -51.44 37.11 9.16
N GLY A 484 -51.58 35.89 8.58
CA GLY A 484 -52.66 35.40 7.69
C GLY A 484 -52.19 34.14 6.95
N GLN A 485 -52.69 32.89 7.07
CA GLN A 485 -54.03 32.33 7.38
C GLN A 485 -55.11 32.75 6.37
N ASP A 486 -55.92 31.88 5.72
CA ASP A 486 -56.03 30.39 5.68
C ASP A 486 -56.34 29.96 4.19
N ASP A 487 -56.98 28.86 3.74
CA ASP A 487 -57.78 27.79 4.35
C ASP A 487 -57.98 26.51 3.48
N ASN A 488 -57.82 25.31 4.07
CA ASN A 488 -58.47 24.02 3.71
C ASN A 488 -58.32 23.44 2.26
N LYS A 489 -58.78 22.24 1.85
CA LYS A 489 -59.33 20.98 2.44
C LYS A 489 -58.96 19.85 1.44
N GLY A 490 -58.73 18.57 1.76
CA GLY A 490 -58.83 17.83 3.02
C GLY A 490 -59.75 16.60 2.89
N LYS A 491 -59.32 15.39 3.30
CA LYS A 491 -60.21 14.28 3.72
C LYS A 491 -59.44 13.08 4.32
N SER A 492 -59.81 12.70 5.53
CA SER A 492 -59.48 11.39 6.09
C SER A 492 -60.40 10.31 5.52
N LYS A 493 -59.95 9.05 5.54
CA LYS A 493 -60.82 7.90 5.82
C LYS A 493 -60.17 7.03 6.89
N LYS A 494 -61.01 6.37 7.70
CA LYS A 494 -60.62 5.52 8.83
C LYS A 494 -61.42 4.22 8.70
N GLU A 495 -60.73 3.08 8.68
CA GLU A 495 -61.32 1.74 8.72
C GLU A 495 -60.49 0.88 9.69
N GLU A 496 -61.12 -0.09 10.36
CA GLU A 496 -60.57 -0.85 11.49
C GLU A 496 -60.56 -2.35 11.21
N LYS A 497 -59.54 -3.06 11.74
CA LYS A 497 -59.45 -4.52 11.92
C LYS A 497 -59.35 -5.30 10.58
N GLU A 498 -58.78 -6.50 10.52
CA GLU A 498 -58.52 -7.52 11.55
C GLU A 498 -57.06 -8.00 11.63
N VAL A 499 -56.77 -8.82 12.64
CA VAL A 499 -55.58 -9.67 12.71
C VAL A 499 -55.91 -11.02 12.08
N GLN A 500 -55.11 -11.47 11.12
CA GLN A 500 -55.18 -12.84 10.58
C GLN A 500 -53.78 -13.46 10.52
N GLU A 501 -53.66 -14.66 11.08
CA GLU A 501 -52.48 -15.50 10.93
C GLU A 501 -52.42 -16.07 9.50
N VAL A 502 -51.33 -15.80 8.77
CA VAL A 502 -51.08 -16.46 7.48
C VAL A 502 -50.08 -17.59 7.70
N VAL A 503 -50.60 -18.81 7.70
CA VAL A 503 -49.84 -20.06 7.83
C VAL A 503 -48.76 -20.15 6.75
N VAL A 504 -47.53 -20.44 7.17
CA VAL A 504 -46.43 -20.75 6.23
C VAL A 504 -46.65 -22.15 5.65
N PRO A 505 -46.84 -22.31 4.32
CA PRO A 505 -46.93 -23.63 3.71
C PRO A 505 -45.56 -24.32 3.75
N GLY A 506 -45.44 -25.40 4.51
CA GLY A 506 -44.18 -26.10 4.71
C GLY A 506 -43.62 -26.68 3.40
N SER A 507 -42.39 -26.32 3.05
CA SER A 507 -41.66 -26.92 1.93
C SER A 507 -41.38 -28.40 2.23
N SER A 508 -42.06 -29.30 1.53
CA SER A 508 -41.98 -30.73 1.84
C SER A 508 -40.60 -31.33 1.56
N VAL A 509 -40.24 -32.35 2.36
CA VAL A 509 -38.95 -33.08 2.26
C VAL A 509 -38.88 -34.00 1.02
N ALA A 510 -39.91 -34.00 0.18
CA ALA A 510 -40.08 -34.93 -0.94
C ALA A 510 -38.98 -34.82 -2.01
N ASN A 511 -38.64 -33.59 -2.45
CA ASN A 511 -37.77 -33.32 -3.60
C ASN A 511 -36.25 -33.39 -3.32
N TRP A 512 -35.83 -33.96 -2.19
CA TRP A 512 -34.42 -34.15 -1.89
C TRP A 512 -33.84 -35.35 -2.65
N GLY A 513 -32.69 -35.15 -3.31
CA GLY A 513 -31.98 -36.22 -4.03
C GLY A 513 -31.38 -37.26 -3.08
N PHE A 514 -30.99 -38.41 -3.63
CA PHE A 514 -30.33 -39.48 -2.85
C PHE A 514 -29.06 -38.97 -2.14
N ILE A 515 -28.28 -38.12 -2.83
CA ILE A 515 -27.05 -37.52 -2.28
C ILE A 515 -27.37 -36.56 -1.12
N ASP A 516 -28.40 -35.72 -1.26
CA ASP A 516 -28.78 -34.75 -0.21
C ASP A 516 -29.30 -35.48 1.04
N LYS A 517 -30.08 -36.55 0.85
CA LYS A 517 -30.56 -37.45 1.92
C LYS A 517 -29.40 -38.16 2.63
N ALA A 518 -28.42 -38.66 1.88
CA ALA A 518 -27.21 -39.27 2.46
C ALA A 518 -26.36 -38.26 3.25
N LEU A 519 -26.23 -37.03 2.74
CA LEU A 519 -25.43 -35.98 3.36
C LEU A 519 -26.07 -35.49 4.67
N VAL A 520 -27.40 -35.28 4.71
CA VAL A 520 -28.11 -34.99 5.97
C VAL A 520 -28.08 -36.17 6.94
N CYS A 521 -28.12 -37.42 6.47
CA CYS A 521 -27.95 -38.58 7.35
C CYS A 521 -26.56 -38.59 8.03
N GLY A 522 -25.49 -38.32 7.27
CA GLY A 522 -24.13 -38.20 7.82
C GLY A 522 -23.96 -37.06 8.82
N VAL A 523 -24.57 -35.89 8.54
CA VAL A 523 -24.62 -34.76 9.48
C VAL A 523 -25.41 -35.14 10.73
N PHE A 524 -26.57 -35.78 10.61
CA PHE A 524 -27.42 -36.16 11.74
C PHE A 524 -26.71 -37.17 12.68
N VAL A 525 -26.10 -38.22 12.13
CA VAL A 525 -25.31 -39.20 12.92
C VAL A 525 -24.12 -38.52 13.63
N SER A 526 -23.47 -37.56 12.97
CA SER A 526 -22.38 -36.76 13.57
C SER A 526 -22.89 -35.83 14.69
N SER A 527 -24.04 -35.18 14.51
CA SER A 527 -24.65 -34.34 15.55
C SER A 527 -25.10 -35.14 16.77
N VAL A 528 -25.69 -36.33 16.57
CA VAL A 528 -26.11 -37.21 17.68
C VAL A 528 -24.90 -37.72 18.46
N THR A 529 -23.82 -38.12 17.78
CA THR A 529 -22.58 -38.54 18.46
C THR A 529 -21.91 -37.40 19.22
N ILE A 530 -21.89 -36.17 18.68
CA ILE A 530 -21.41 -34.98 19.40
C ILE A 530 -22.27 -34.69 20.64
N LEU A 531 -23.59 -34.81 20.57
CA LEU A 531 -24.49 -34.58 21.72
C LEU A 531 -24.22 -35.58 22.86
N VAL A 532 -24.08 -36.86 22.54
CA VAL A 532 -23.72 -37.92 23.52
C VAL A 532 -22.34 -37.67 24.13
N LEU A 533 -21.38 -37.17 23.33
CA LEU A 533 -20.05 -36.80 23.82
C LEU A 533 -20.08 -35.61 24.79
N LEU A 534 -20.84 -34.56 24.50
CA LEU A 534 -20.99 -33.39 25.39
C LEU A 534 -21.57 -33.78 26.76
N ILE A 535 -22.60 -34.63 26.78
CA ILE A 535 -23.17 -35.18 28.02
C ILE A 535 -22.12 -36.00 28.79
N SER A 536 -21.32 -36.82 28.09
CA SER A 536 -20.24 -37.61 28.69
C SER A 536 -19.08 -36.78 29.24
N ILE A 537 -18.85 -35.58 28.68
CA ILE A 537 -17.87 -34.61 29.21
C ILE A 537 -18.42 -33.93 30.47
N ALA A 538 -19.67 -33.45 30.43
CA ALA A 538 -20.30 -32.78 31.57
C ALA A 538 -20.29 -33.66 32.83
N CYS A 539 -20.70 -34.93 32.72
CA CYS A 539 -20.67 -35.87 33.85
C CYS A 539 -19.25 -36.12 34.39
N ARG A 540 -18.21 -36.14 33.52
CA ARG A 540 -16.82 -36.35 33.95
C ARG A 540 -16.20 -35.12 34.60
N VAL A 541 -16.55 -33.92 34.18
CA VAL A 541 -16.16 -32.67 34.85
C VAL A 541 -16.78 -32.62 36.24
N LEU A 542 -18.10 -32.87 36.34
CA LEU A 542 -18.86 -32.81 37.59
C LEU A 542 -18.37 -33.85 38.62
N LEU A 543 -18.03 -35.07 38.17
CA LEU A 543 -17.41 -36.09 39.02
C LEU A 543 -16.00 -35.70 39.48
N ARG A 544 -15.19 -35.04 38.64
CA ARG A 544 -13.86 -34.56 39.01
C ARG A 544 -13.89 -33.37 39.98
N THR A 545 -14.84 -32.45 39.85
CA THR A 545 -15.00 -31.35 40.82
C THR A 545 -15.47 -31.84 42.19
N LEU A 546 -16.25 -32.93 42.26
CA LEU A 546 -16.61 -33.57 43.53
C LEU A 546 -15.43 -34.31 44.17
N LEU A 547 -14.56 -34.95 43.39
CA LEU A 547 -13.37 -35.62 43.88
C LEU A 547 -12.23 -34.66 44.29
N ALA A 548 -12.15 -33.48 43.68
CA ALA A 548 -11.16 -32.45 44.01
C ALA A 548 -11.54 -31.58 45.23
N ALA A 549 -12.69 -31.84 45.86
CA ALA A 549 -13.22 -31.04 46.97
C ALA A 549 -13.03 -31.73 48.33
N GLU A 550 -11.84 -32.29 48.59
CA GLU A 550 -11.53 -33.21 49.71
C GLU A 550 -12.06 -32.77 51.08
N VAL A 551 -13.23 -33.29 51.49
CA VAL A 551 -13.94 -32.93 52.73
C VAL A 551 -13.34 -33.63 53.97
N TRP A 552 -12.03 -33.92 53.97
CA TRP A 552 -11.34 -34.48 55.14
C TRP A 552 -9.85 -34.09 55.17
N SER A 553 -9.48 -33.21 56.09
CA SER A 553 -8.08 -32.98 56.51
C SER A 553 -7.88 -33.47 57.94
N PRO A 554 -6.63 -33.75 58.33
CA PRO A 554 -5.97 -32.84 59.27
C PRO A 554 -4.55 -32.43 58.85
N SER A 555 -4.13 -31.27 59.36
CA SER A 555 -2.83 -30.60 59.13
C SER A 555 -1.93 -30.75 60.40
N PRO A 556 -0.81 -30.01 60.62
CA PRO A 556 -0.02 -29.13 59.74
C PRO A 556 1.53 -29.29 59.85
N ALA A 557 2.30 -28.51 59.06
CA ALA A 557 3.60 -27.94 59.48
C ALA A 557 3.98 -26.71 58.61
N MET A 558 4.83 -25.82 59.16
CA MET A 558 5.33 -24.56 58.55
C MET A 558 6.61 -24.83 57.70
N THR A 559 7.30 -23.92 56.98
CA THR A 559 7.45 -22.45 57.12
C THR A 559 8.07 -21.81 55.84
N THR A 560 7.82 -20.50 55.57
CA THR A 560 8.70 -19.41 54.98
C THR A 560 9.86 -19.71 54.00
N HIS A 561 10.30 -18.86 53.05
CA HIS A 561 10.02 -17.44 52.67
C HIS A 561 10.63 -17.14 51.26
N ASN A 562 10.13 -16.11 50.54
CA ASN A 562 10.81 -15.09 49.69
C ASN A 562 11.93 -15.46 48.66
N THR A 563 12.21 -14.77 47.53
CA THR A 563 11.64 -13.63 46.75
C THR A 563 12.37 -13.48 45.39
N ALA A 564 11.66 -13.09 44.30
CA ALA A 564 12.11 -12.21 43.18
C ALA A 564 13.32 -12.61 42.26
N VAL A 565 13.58 -12.09 41.04
CA VAL A 565 12.82 -11.44 39.92
C VAL A 565 13.73 -11.43 38.64
N ALA A 566 13.19 -11.66 37.43
CA ALA A 566 13.70 -11.29 36.08
C ALA A 566 15.11 -11.79 35.60
N SER A 567 15.54 -11.66 34.32
CA SER A 567 14.88 -11.90 33.00
C SER A 567 15.89 -11.83 31.83
N GLU A 568 15.86 -12.81 30.89
CA GLU A 568 16.35 -12.74 29.48
C GLU A 568 17.87 -12.40 29.25
N GLY A 569 18.51 -12.64 28.09
CA GLY A 569 18.15 -13.43 26.90
C GLY A 569 18.72 -12.83 25.58
N GLU A 570 19.47 -13.57 24.76
CA GLU A 570 19.92 -13.09 23.42
C GLU A 570 20.15 -14.23 22.38
N VAL A 571 20.12 -13.90 21.08
CA VAL A 571 20.15 -14.81 19.90
C VAL A 571 20.95 -14.20 18.72
N ILE A 572 21.61 -15.04 17.91
CA ILE A 572 22.51 -14.66 16.79
C ILE A 572 21.74 -14.41 15.46
N VAL A 573 22.24 -13.50 14.60
CA VAL A 573 21.55 -12.96 13.40
C VAL A 573 22.36 -13.04 12.08
N LYS A 574 21.61 -13.10 10.96
CA LYS A 574 21.86 -12.67 9.56
C LYS A 574 20.47 -12.46 8.90
N ASP A 575 20.21 -11.77 7.79
CA ASP A 575 20.79 -10.72 6.90
C ASP A 575 19.58 -10.21 6.02
N GLY A 576 19.68 -9.45 4.90
CA GLY A 576 18.47 -9.25 4.05
C GLY A 576 18.47 -8.26 2.87
N HIS A 577 17.53 -8.46 1.92
CA HIS A 577 17.44 -7.72 0.64
C HIS A 577 16.02 -7.35 0.18
N HIS A 578 15.85 -6.17 -0.46
CA HIS A 578 14.60 -5.73 -1.09
C HIS A 578 14.78 -4.94 -2.41
N VAL A 579 13.69 -4.84 -3.19
CA VAL A 579 13.54 -4.10 -4.47
C VAL A 579 12.21 -3.34 -4.46
N VAL A 580 12.12 -2.18 -5.12
CA VAL A 580 10.95 -1.29 -5.04
C VAL A 580 10.05 -1.42 -6.28
N VAL A 581 9.02 -2.26 -6.17
CA VAL A 581 7.88 -2.29 -7.11
C VAL A 581 6.65 -1.67 -6.44
N VAL A 582 6.08 -0.63 -7.03
CA VAL A 582 4.95 0.12 -6.45
C VAL A 582 3.61 -0.57 -6.76
N GLU A 583 3.32 -1.68 -6.07
CA GLU A 583 1.95 -2.18 -5.90
C GLU A 583 1.38 -1.68 -4.57
N TYR A 584 0.17 -1.09 -4.60
CA TYR A 584 -0.51 -0.61 -3.40
C TYR A 584 -1.52 -1.64 -2.89
N ASP A 585 -1.43 -1.98 -1.60
CA ASP A 585 -2.38 -2.90 -0.96
C ASP A 585 -3.75 -2.23 -0.69
N ARG A 586 -4.77 -3.05 -0.45
CA ARG A 586 -6.18 -2.66 -0.65
C ARG A 586 -6.94 -2.23 0.61
N ASP A 587 -6.38 -2.46 1.79
CA ASP A 587 -7.04 -2.21 3.07
C ASP A 587 -6.65 -0.87 3.70
N GLY A 588 -7.65 -0.12 4.15
CA GLY A 588 -7.49 1.21 4.75
C GLY A 588 -6.93 1.23 6.18
N LYS A 589 -5.87 0.45 6.47
CA LYS A 589 -5.04 0.61 7.67
C LYS A 589 -3.95 1.65 7.40
N THR A 590 -3.88 2.67 8.24
CA THR A 590 -2.87 3.73 8.16
C THR A 590 -1.52 3.23 8.69
N ASN A 591 -0.67 2.75 7.79
CA ASN A 591 0.79 2.73 7.95
C ASN A 591 1.45 2.49 6.58
N THR A 592 2.17 3.47 6.04
CA THR A 592 3.15 3.23 4.98
C THR A 592 4.38 2.62 5.63
N ARG A 593 4.31 1.31 5.92
CA ARG A 593 5.35 0.60 6.65
C ARG A 593 6.54 0.31 5.74
N VAL A 594 7.43 1.29 5.60
CA VAL A 594 8.84 1.03 5.34
C VAL A 594 9.49 0.80 6.71
N SER A 595 10.20 -0.31 6.88
CA SER A 595 10.96 -0.59 8.09
C SER A 595 12.35 -1.05 7.69
N ILE A 596 13.34 -0.21 7.97
CA ILE A 596 14.75 -0.54 7.85
C ILE A 596 15.36 -0.17 9.21
N SER A 597 16.17 -1.07 9.76
CA SER A 597 17.01 -0.81 10.93
C SER A 597 18.46 -1.14 10.55
N PRO A 598 19.47 -0.48 11.15
CA PRO A 598 20.80 -0.41 10.56
C PRO A 598 21.74 -1.46 11.17
N PRO A 599 22.69 -2.01 10.39
CA PRO A 599 23.87 -2.67 10.93
C PRO A 599 24.95 -1.62 11.23
N SER A 600 25.34 -1.47 12.50
CA SER A 600 26.49 -0.66 12.92
C SER A 600 27.81 -1.42 12.74
N ALA A 601 28.92 -0.69 12.64
CA ALA A 601 30.27 -1.23 12.45
C ALA A 601 30.94 -1.73 13.75
N ASP A 602 32.11 -2.35 13.57
CA ASP A 602 32.92 -3.10 14.56
C ASP A 602 34.11 -2.27 15.11
N GLN A 603 34.92 -2.86 16.01
CA GLN A 603 36.09 -2.36 16.78
C GLN A 603 35.76 -1.90 18.22
N GLY A 604 36.58 -2.18 19.25
CA GLY A 604 37.84 -2.94 19.29
C GLY A 604 38.55 -2.84 20.66
N GLU A 605 39.69 -3.53 20.83
CA GLU A 605 40.60 -3.51 22.01
C GLU A 605 40.05 -4.05 23.36
N GLU A 606 40.86 -4.49 24.34
CA GLU A 606 42.04 -5.38 24.33
C GLU A 606 42.34 -5.87 25.78
N LYS A 607 43.05 -7.02 25.97
CA LYS A 607 43.64 -7.51 27.24
C LYS A 607 42.64 -7.88 28.39
N GLU A 608 42.95 -8.71 29.39
CA GLU A 608 44.09 -9.60 29.71
C GLU A 608 43.61 -10.73 30.67
N ASN A 609 44.29 -11.91 30.67
CA ASN A 609 44.56 -12.84 31.80
C ASN A 609 43.41 -13.34 32.75
N GLU A 610 43.39 -14.57 33.29
CA GLU A 610 44.30 -15.74 33.21
C GLU A 610 43.62 -17.06 33.71
N VAL A 611 44.27 -18.21 33.43
CA VAL A 611 44.25 -19.51 34.17
C VAL A 611 42.94 -20.30 34.37
N GLU A 612 42.95 -21.53 33.82
CA GLU A 612 42.57 -22.89 34.31
C GLU A 612 41.52 -23.09 35.45
N MET A 613 40.82 -24.22 35.60
CA MET A 613 41.09 -25.63 35.19
C MET A 613 39.75 -26.40 35.09
N GLY A 614 39.53 -27.28 34.08
CA GLY A 614 38.18 -27.86 33.88
C GLY A 614 38.01 -29.07 32.95
N THR A 615 38.98 -30.00 32.90
CA THR A 615 38.81 -31.41 32.43
C THR A 615 37.90 -31.72 31.21
N SER A 616 38.52 -31.72 30.04
CA SER A 616 38.75 -32.97 29.28
C SER A 616 37.55 -33.92 28.97
N MET A 617 36.69 -33.51 28.05
CA MET A 617 36.01 -34.45 27.13
C MET A 617 35.97 -33.84 25.71
N PHE A 618 35.64 -34.63 24.68
CA PHE A 618 35.53 -34.20 23.27
C PHE A 618 36.80 -33.77 22.47
N ARG A 619 38.04 -34.09 22.91
CA ARG A 619 39.24 -33.82 22.08
C ARG A 619 39.44 -34.78 20.89
N ASN A 620 38.86 -35.99 20.93
CA ASN A 620 39.21 -37.10 20.03
C ASN A 620 38.43 -37.23 18.71
N VAL A 621 37.70 -36.20 18.26
CA VAL A 621 36.87 -36.28 17.03
C VAL A 621 37.38 -35.38 15.89
N LYS A 622 38.12 -34.30 16.19
CA LYS A 622 38.50 -33.28 15.19
C LYS A 622 39.82 -33.57 14.43
N GLU A 623 40.61 -34.53 14.90
CA GLU A 623 41.92 -34.90 14.32
C GLU A 623 41.83 -35.78 13.06
N LYS A 624 40.71 -36.49 12.84
CA LYS A 624 40.62 -37.56 11.82
C LYS A 624 40.01 -37.15 10.46
N ALA A 625 40.01 -35.86 10.14
CA ALA A 625 39.39 -35.31 8.93
C ALA A 625 40.32 -34.40 8.11
N LYS A 626 41.65 -34.58 8.19
CA LYS A 626 42.63 -33.68 7.56
C LYS A 626 43.78 -34.37 6.78
N GLU A 627 43.61 -35.63 6.38
CA GLU A 627 44.59 -36.41 5.59
C GLU A 627 44.07 -36.83 4.20
N THR A 628 43.59 -35.89 3.37
CA THR A 628 43.28 -36.18 1.95
C THR A 628 43.38 -34.94 1.06
N ALA A 629 44.53 -34.24 1.08
CA ALA A 629 44.72 -32.98 0.36
C ALA A 629 46.07 -32.89 -0.38
N SER A 630 46.41 -33.92 -1.17
CA SER A 630 47.61 -33.93 -2.00
C SER A 630 47.51 -34.91 -3.18
N TYR A 631 47.21 -34.43 -4.39
CA TYR A 631 47.69 -34.93 -5.70
C TYR A 631 47.17 -34.00 -6.83
N LEU A 632 48.03 -33.70 -7.81
CA LEU A 632 47.82 -32.89 -9.05
C LEU A 632 48.10 -33.83 -10.28
N PRO A 633 47.99 -33.47 -11.60
CA PRO A 633 48.01 -32.13 -12.23
C PRO A 633 47.16 -31.88 -13.54
N HIS A 634 47.38 -30.70 -14.15
CA HIS A 634 47.10 -30.11 -15.50
C HIS A 634 46.51 -30.91 -16.71
N VAL A 635 45.82 -30.20 -17.65
CA VAL A 635 46.19 -30.05 -19.12
C VAL A 635 45.14 -29.28 -19.99
N GLY A 636 45.61 -28.35 -20.87
CA GLY A 636 45.30 -28.19 -22.33
C GLY A 636 43.91 -27.87 -22.96
N GLN A 637 43.80 -26.66 -23.55
CA GLN A 637 43.22 -26.25 -24.87
C GLN A 637 41.97 -26.93 -25.53
N GLY A 638 41.03 -26.10 -26.07
CA GLY A 638 40.61 -26.22 -27.50
C GLY A 638 39.12 -26.22 -27.95
N ILE A 639 38.60 -25.05 -28.38
CA ILE A 639 37.61 -24.81 -29.48
C ILE A 639 36.11 -25.17 -29.32
N SER A 640 35.25 -24.25 -29.82
CA SER A 640 33.82 -24.33 -30.22
C SER A 640 32.69 -24.13 -29.18
N GLN A 641 31.63 -23.45 -29.66
CA GLN A 641 30.37 -22.99 -29.03
C GLN A 641 29.20 -23.96 -29.35
N PRO A 642 27.97 -23.89 -28.74
CA PRO A 642 27.27 -22.67 -28.30
C PRO A 642 26.38 -22.69 -27.02
N GLU A 643 25.97 -21.46 -26.64
CA GLU A 643 24.71 -20.99 -25.99
C GLU A 643 24.23 -21.37 -24.56
N MET A 644 23.75 -20.30 -23.89
CA MET A 644 22.66 -20.16 -22.90
C MET A 644 22.82 -20.43 -21.37
N THR A 645 22.09 -19.57 -20.63
CA THR A 645 21.69 -19.58 -19.20
C THR A 645 22.71 -19.33 -18.08
N ASP A 646 22.81 -18.04 -17.70
CA ASP A 646 22.28 -17.43 -16.45
C ASP A 646 22.34 -18.12 -15.06
N GLU A 647 22.41 -17.22 -14.06
CA GLU A 647 22.01 -17.36 -12.64
C GLU A 647 22.85 -18.28 -11.71
N ALA A 648 23.12 -17.94 -10.44
CA ALA A 648 22.90 -16.68 -9.69
C ALA A 648 23.76 -16.61 -8.40
N ARG A 649 23.90 -15.38 -7.86
CA ARG A 649 23.79 -14.93 -6.44
C ARG A 649 24.26 -15.83 -5.27
N ASP A 650 24.73 -15.19 -4.19
CA ASP A 650 23.86 -15.01 -3.00
C ASP A 650 24.40 -14.02 -1.94
N HIS A 651 23.49 -13.22 -1.41
CA HIS A 651 23.53 -12.62 -0.07
C HIS A 651 22.66 -13.49 0.86
N HIS A 652 22.48 -13.13 2.14
CA HIS A 652 21.54 -13.84 3.04
C HIS A 652 20.23 -13.06 3.31
N ALA A 653 19.44 -13.59 4.25
CA ALA A 653 18.03 -13.32 4.51
C ALA A 653 17.72 -13.46 6.03
N THR A 654 16.68 -12.79 6.56
CA THR A 654 16.39 -12.70 8.02
C THR A 654 15.21 -13.54 8.48
N ALA A 655 14.99 -13.65 9.80
CA ALA A 655 14.12 -14.63 10.46
C ALA A 655 12.66 -14.74 9.93
N GLY A 656 12.04 -13.66 9.44
CA GLY A 656 10.71 -13.73 8.83
C GLY A 656 10.69 -14.56 7.52
N GLU A 657 11.80 -14.56 6.80
CA GLU A 657 11.98 -15.32 5.57
C GLU A 657 12.20 -16.80 5.84
N VAL A 658 12.74 -17.21 7.00
CA VAL A 658 13.13 -18.61 7.30
C VAL A 658 11.99 -19.63 7.10
N ILE A 659 10.74 -19.25 7.38
CA ILE A 659 9.57 -20.12 7.14
C ILE A 659 9.16 -20.14 5.65
N CYS A 660 9.38 -19.05 4.92
CA CYS A 660 9.06 -18.93 3.49
C CYS A 660 10.17 -19.49 2.59
N ASP A 661 11.43 -19.40 3.03
CA ASP A 661 12.66 -19.90 2.43
C ASP A 661 12.73 -21.44 2.46
N ALA A 662 12.25 -22.06 3.54
CA ALA A 662 12.01 -23.51 3.57
C ALA A 662 11.09 -23.99 2.43
N PHE A 663 10.06 -23.19 2.09
CA PHE A 663 9.21 -23.43 0.92
C PHE A 663 9.87 -23.01 -0.40
N GLY A 664 10.64 -21.90 -0.40
CA GLY A 664 11.36 -21.34 -1.54
C GLY A 664 12.44 -22.27 -2.09
N LYS A 665 13.36 -22.74 -1.23
CA LYS A 665 14.45 -23.66 -1.57
C LYS A 665 13.94 -25.03 -2.05
N CYS A 666 12.80 -25.49 -1.52
CA CYS A 666 12.11 -26.67 -2.05
C CYS A 666 11.59 -26.43 -3.48
N ARG A 667 10.98 -25.26 -3.73
CA ARG A 667 10.45 -24.87 -5.05
C ARG A 667 11.55 -24.60 -6.09
N GLN A 668 12.68 -23.99 -5.72
CA GLN A 668 13.81 -23.74 -6.62
C GLN A 668 14.58 -25.02 -6.98
N LYS A 669 14.76 -25.98 -6.06
CA LYS A 669 15.33 -27.30 -6.41
C LYS A 669 14.46 -28.10 -7.39
N ILE A 670 13.15 -27.88 -7.39
CA ILE A 670 12.26 -28.42 -8.42
C ILE A 670 12.44 -27.66 -9.75
N ALA A 671 12.53 -26.33 -9.71
CA ALA A 671 12.69 -25.50 -10.90
C ALA A 671 14.02 -25.76 -11.66
N SER A 672 15.15 -25.87 -10.96
CA SER A 672 16.48 -26.07 -11.59
C SER A 672 16.71 -27.48 -12.14
N VAL A 673 15.89 -28.45 -11.73
CA VAL A 673 15.81 -29.79 -12.36
C VAL A 673 14.91 -29.76 -13.60
N VAL A 674 13.85 -28.93 -13.61
CA VAL A 674 12.95 -28.76 -14.76
C VAL A 674 13.58 -27.92 -15.88
N GLY A 675 14.39 -26.91 -15.54
CA GLY A 675 15.04 -26.03 -16.54
C GLY A 675 15.92 -26.78 -17.55
N ARG A 676 16.78 -27.69 -17.07
CA ARG A 676 17.71 -28.48 -17.90
C ARG A 676 17.06 -29.59 -18.74
N ALA A 677 15.74 -29.71 -18.73
CA ALA A 677 15.00 -30.69 -19.55
C ALA A 677 14.30 -30.07 -20.77
N LYS A 678 14.48 -28.76 -21.03
CA LYS A 678 13.61 -28.00 -21.95
C LYS A 678 14.20 -27.67 -23.34
N ASP A 679 15.32 -28.28 -23.71
CA ASP A 679 15.88 -28.22 -25.08
C ASP A 679 15.78 -29.57 -25.79
N ARG A 680 14.56 -29.90 -26.22
CA ARG A 680 14.26 -30.66 -27.45
C ARG A 680 12.76 -30.60 -27.79
N THR A 681 12.52 -30.34 -29.07
CA THR A 681 11.27 -30.36 -29.83
C THR A 681 10.10 -31.21 -29.29
N VAL A 682 9.00 -30.51 -28.97
CA VAL A 682 7.64 -30.65 -29.57
C VAL A 682 6.97 -32.04 -29.68
N ASP A 683 5.72 -32.06 -29.20
CA ASP A 683 4.61 -33.00 -29.41
C ASP A 683 4.50 -34.35 -28.67
N SER A 684 3.30 -34.53 -28.08
CA SER A 684 2.68 -35.75 -27.52
C SER A 684 3.16 -36.27 -26.15
N VAL A 685 2.35 -37.19 -25.59
CA VAL A 685 2.50 -37.92 -24.30
C VAL A 685 2.45 -37.05 -23.03
N GLY A 686 1.24 -36.85 -22.49
CA GLY A 686 1.00 -36.12 -21.24
C GLY A 686 0.97 -36.97 -19.95
N GLU A 687 1.27 -38.27 -20.01
CA GLU A 687 1.04 -39.21 -18.88
C GLU A 687 2.32 -39.61 -18.12
N THR A 688 3.46 -39.76 -18.79
CA THR A 688 4.70 -40.33 -18.23
C THR A 688 5.46 -39.43 -17.24
N ALA A 689 5.07 -38.17 -17.09
CA ALA A 689 5.71 -37.24 -16.14
C ALA A 689 5.29 -37.47 -14.67
N SER A 690 4.10 -38.05 -14.44
CA SER A 690 3.58 -38.32 -13.09
C SER A 690 4.41 -39.40 -12.38
N ASP A 691 4.69 -40.50 -13.07
CA ASP A 691 5.26 -41.72 -12.47
C ASP A 691 6.70 -41.52 -12.01
N ASN A 692 7.48 -40.74 -12.74
CA ASN A 692 8.86 -40.42 -12.39
C ASN A 692 8.99 -39.53 -11.13
N ALA A 693 7.99 -38.69 -10.83
CA ALA A 693 7.92 -37.97 -9.56
C ALA A 693 7.50 -38.91 -8.41
N TRP A 694 6.53 -39.79 -8.69
CA TRP A 694 6.02 -40.77 -7.73
C TRP A 694 7.11 -41.78 -7.30
N GLU A 695 7.89 -42.34 -8.22
CA GLU A 695 9.00 -43.25 -7.89
C GLU A 695 10.10 -42.58 -7.05
N ARG A 696 10.39 -41.28 -7.26
CA ARG A 696 11.40 -40.57 -6.44
C ARG A 696 10.91 -40.33 -5.01
N VAL A 697 9.64 -39.99 -4.81
CA VAL A 697 9.02 -39.90 -3.48
C VAL A 697 8.95 -41.28 -2.81
N LYS A 698 8.55 -42.31 -3.57
CA LYS A 698 8.46 -43.71 -3.14
C LYS A 698 9.82 -44.27 -2.71
N ASN A 699 10.91 -43.93 -3.42
CA ASN A 699 12.26 -44.35 -3.05
C ASN A 699 12.80 -43.58 -1.83
N GLY A 700 12.60 -42.26 -1.73
CA GLY A 700 12.96 -41.51 -0.51
C GLY A 700 12.20 -41.99 0.74
N ALA A 701 10.92 -42.34 0.59
CA ALA A 701 10.14 -42.99 1.65
C ALA A 701 10.64 -44.41 1.97
N ARG A 702 11.29 -45.08 1.03
CA ARG A 702 11.90 -46.41 1.20
C ARG A 702 13.24 -46.35 1.94
N GLU A 703 14.02 -45.29 1.74
CA GLU A 703 15.29 -45.04 2.46
C GLU A 703 15.04 -44.53 3.89
N PHE A 704 14.16 -43.55 4.08
CA PHE A 704 13.76 -43.12 5.43
C PHE A 704 13.03 -44.25 6.17
N GLY A 705 12.25 -45.05 5.44
CA GLY A 705 11.61 -46.27 5.93
C GLY A 705 12.59 -47.36 6.32
N SER A 706 13.65 -47.63 5.54
CA SER A 706 14.64 -48.65 5.89
C SER A 706 15.51 -48.25 7.08
N ALA A 707 15.94 -46.99 7.15
CA ALA A 707 16.74 -46.47 8.26
C ALA A 707 15.98 -46.50 9.61
N THR A 708 14.66 -46.33 9.61
CA THR A 708 13.83 -46.34 10.84
C THR A 708 13.17 -47.70 11.13
N ALA A 709 12.80 -48.49 10.13
CA ALA A 709 12.23 -49.82 10.33
C ALA A 709 13.26 -50.88 10.75
N ALA A 710 14.57 -50.61 10.58
CA ALA A 710 15.64 -51.47 11.10
C ALA A 710 15.66 -51.56 12.64
N THR A 711 15.04 -50.62 13.36
CA THR A 711 15.03 -50.56 14.83
C THR A 711 13.65 -50.36 15.46
N LEU A 712 12.61 -50.09 14.67
CA LEU A 712 11.24 -49.89 15.14
C LEU A 712 10.28 -50.99 14.64
N SER A 713 9.46 -51.53 15.55
CA SER A 713 8.43 -52.50 15.16
C SER A 713 7.42 -51.89 14.18
N PRO A 714 6.84 -52.67 13.23
CA PRO A 714 5.89 -52.14 12.25
C PRO A 714 4.69 -51.40 12.86
N THR A 715 4.29 -51.78 14.08
CA THR A 715 3.28 -51.09 14.88
C THR A 715 3.69 -49.69 15.34
N LYS A 716 4.96 -49.48 15.73
CA LYS A 716 5.49 -48.15 16.08
C LYS A 716 5.58 -47.25 14.86
N VAL A 717 6.07 -47.79 13.73
CA VAL A 717 6.13 -47.06 12.45
C VAL A 717 4.72 -46.62 12.01
N ALA A 718 3.73 -47.51 12.07
CA ALA A 718 2.34 -47.19 11.77
C ALA A 718 1.75 -46.10 12.69
N SER A 719 2.05 -46.13 13.99
CA SER A 719 1.62 -45.08 14.94
C SER A 719 2.24 -43.72 14.62
N ILE A 720 3.53 -43.66 14.28
CA ILE A 720 4.24 -42.42 13.94
C ILE A 720 3.67 -41.83 12.64
N VAL A 721 3.50 -42.65 11.61
CA VAL A 721 2.88 -42.23 10.33
C VAL A 721 1.45 -41.72 10.54
N GLY A 722 0.65 -42.42 11.36
CA GLY A 722 -0.70 -41.99 11.71
C GLY A 722 -0.72 -40.64 12.43
N LEU A 723 0.09 -40.47 13.47
CA LEU A 723 0.18 -39.22 14.23
C LEU A 723 0.56 -38.02 13.34
N THR A 724 1.55 -38.19 12.46
CA THR A 724 1.95 -37.15 11.48
C THR A 724 0.82 -36.80 10.51
N GLY A 725 0.07 -37.80 10.02
CA GLY A 725 -1.11 -37.56 9.16
C GLY A 725 -2.21 -36.76 9.87
N ILE A 726 -2.51 -37.10 11.12
CA ILE A 726 -3.53 -36.45 11.95
C ILE A 726 -3.09 -35.01 12.31
N ALA A 727 -1.82 -34.81 12.64
CA ALA A 727 -1.25 -33.48 12.91
C ALA A 727 -1.31 -32.57 11.67
N ALA A 728 -0.95 -33.10 10.49
CA ALA A 728 -1.06 -32.37 9.24
C ALA A 728 -2.52 -31.98 8.93
N ALA A 729 -3.47 -32.93 9.06
CA ALA A 729 -4.89 -32.67 8.82
C ALA A 729 -5.50 -31.66 9.81
N PHE A 730 -5.11 -31.71 11.08
CA PHE A 730 -5.55 -30.75 12.08
C PHE A 730 -4.99 -29.35 11.80
N GLY A 731 -3.69 -29.24 11.50
CA GLY A 731 -3.06 -27.97 11.11
C GLY A 731 -3.70 -27.34 9.88
N THR A 732 -3.97 -28.11 8.82
CA THR A 732 -4.66 -27.61 7.63
C THR A 732 -6.14 -27.30 7.89
N SER A 733 -6.81 -28.05 8.79
CA SER A 733 -8.20 -27.78 9.18
C SER A 733 -8.33 -26.48 10.00
N VAL A 734 -7.46 -26.25 10.98
CA VAL A 734 -7.37 -24.97 11.73
C VAL A 734 -7.05 -23.82 10.77
N TRP A 735 -6.08 -24.00 9.87
CA TRP A 735 -5.73 -23.01 8.86
C TRP A 735 -6.91 -22.65 7.97
N VAL A 736 -7.61 -23.62 7.37
CA VAL A 736 -8.77 -23.33 6.50
C VAL A 736 -9.91 -22.66 7.27
N THR A 737 -10.21 -23.16 8.47
CA THR A 737 -11.39 -22.72 9.25
C THR A 737 -11.21 -21.31 9.81
N PHE A 738 -10.07 -21.03 10.45
CA PHE A 738 -9.88 -19.78 11.20
C PHE A 738 -8.94 -18.79 10.52
N VAL A 739 -7.85 -19.23 9.89
CA VAL A 739 -6.90 -18.30 9.28
C VAL A 739 -7.35 -17.91 7.89
N SER A 740 -7.51 -18.88 6.99
CA SER A 740 -7.87 -18.66 5.59
C SER A 740 -9.24 -17.99 5.45
N SER A 741 -10.27 -18.56 6.08
CA SER A 741 -11.66 -18.10 5.84
C SER A 741 -12.02 -16.79 6.56
N TYR A 742 -11.26 -16.38 7.58
CA TYR A 742 -11.46 -15.08 8.24
C TYR A 742 -10.46 -14.03 7.73
N VAL A 743 -9.16 -14.33 7.71
CA VAL A 743 -8.12 -13.35 7.35
C VAL A 743 -8.18 -13.02 5.86
N LEU A 744 -8.20 -14.01 4.95
CA LEU A 744 -8.26 -13.68 3.52
C LEU A 744 -9.62 -13.06 3.13
N ALA A 745 -10.71 -13.34 3.85
CA ALA A 745 -12.00 -12.70 3.61
C ALA A 745 -12.07 -11.24 4.13
N SER A 746 -11.26 -10.90 5.14
CA SER A 746 -11.13 -9.54 5.67
C SER A 746 -10.05 -8.70 4.97
N VAL A 747 -9.09 -9.33 4.30
CA VAL A 747 -7.94 -8.68 3.63
C VAL A 747 -8.05 -8.65 2.10
N LEU A 748 -8.65 -9.65 1.46
CA LEU A 748 -8.76 -9.69 0.00
C LEU A 748 -10.12 -9.17 -0.47
N GLY A 749 -10.09 -8.06 -1.21
CA GLY A 749 -11.26 -7.57 -1.95
C GLY A 749 -11.89 -8.69 -2.79
N ARG A 750 -13.22 -8.82 -2.75
CA ARG A 750 -13.99 -10.03 -3.15
C ARG A 750 -13.52 -10.77 -4.42
N GLN A 751 -13.11 -10.06 -5.48
CA GLN A 751 -12.58 -10.68 -6.71
C GLN A 751 -11.24 -11.40 -6.50
N GLN A 752 -10.33 -10.86 -5.69
CA GLN A 752 -9.08 -11.53 -5.29
C GLN A 752 -9.40 -12.72 -4.38
N PHE A 753 -10.29 -12.56 -3.39
CA PHE A 753 -10.72 -13.66 -2.53
C PHE A 753 -11.25 -14.85 -3.34
N GLY A 754 -12.18 -14.64 -4.27
CA GLY A 754 -12.74 -15.71 -5.10
C GLY A 754 -11.71 -16.39 -6.03
N VAL A 755 -10.70 -15.66 -6.52
CA VAL A 755 -9.60 -16.22 -7.32
C VAL A 755 -8.60 -17.01 -6.47
N VAL A 756 -8.39 -16.63 -5.20
CA VAL A 756 -7.57 -17.42 -4.27
C VAL A 756 -8.35 -18.64 -3.78
N GLN A 757 -9.59 -18.47 -3.32
CA GLN A 757 -10.51 -19.52 -2.88
C GLN A 757 -10.57 -20.65 -3.91
N SER A 758 -10.93 -20.32 -5.16
CA SER A 758 -11.06 -21.30 -6.26
C SER A 758 -9.79 -22.06 -6.63
N LYS A 759 -8.60 -21.60 -6.21
CA LYS A 759 -7.31 -22.29 -6.47
C LYS A 759 -6.74 -22.98 -5.24
N LEU A 760 -6.92 -22.38 -4.07
CA LEU A 760 -6.21 -22.72 -2.84
C LEU A 760 -7.03 -23.66 -1.94
N TYR A 761 -8.35 -23.48 -1.87
CA TYR A 761 -9.23 -24.31 -1.05
C TYR A 761 -9.27 -25.77 -1.54
N PRO A 762 -9.33 -26.07 -2.85
CA PRO A 762 -9.19 -27.45 -3.35
C PRO A 762 -7.87 -28.12 -2.96
N VAL A 763 -6.77 -27.35 -2.87
CA VAL A 763 -5.45 -27.85 -2.44
C VAL A 763 -5.45 -28.16 -0.95
N TYR A 764 -5.94 -27.24 -0.10
CA TYR A 764 -6.03 -27.47 1.33
C TYR A 764 -6.99 -28.62 1.68
N PHE A 765 -8.16 -28.70 1.05
CA PHE A 765 -9.07 -29.83 1.29
C PHE A 765 -8.47 -31.16 0.84
N LYS A 766 -7.69 -31.19 -0.26
CA LYS A 766 -6.93 -32.39 -0.65
C LYS A 766 -5.85 -32.74 0.39
N ALA A 767 -5.14 -31.75 0.95
CA ALA A 767 -4.15 -31.97 1.99
C ALA A 767 -4.77 -32.51 3.29
N THR A 768 -5.86 -31.91 3.77
CA THR A 768 -6.63 -32.37 4.94
C THR A 768 -7.17 -33.80 4.72
N SER A 769 -7.75 -34.07 3.55
CA SER A 769 -8.25 -35.40 3.16
C SER A 769 -7.16 -36.47 3.19
N VAL A 770 -5.99 -36.20 2.59
CA VAL A 770 -4.82 -37.11 2.62
C VAL A 770 -4.31 -37.30 4.05
N GLY A 771 -4.22 -36.24 4.86
CA GLY A 771 -3.80 -36.33 6.26
C GLY A 771 -4.74 -37.21 7.09
N ILE A 772 -6.06 -37.06 6.94
CA ILE A 772 -7.06 -37.91 7.59
C ILE A 772 -6.90 -39.36 7.14
N LEU A 773 -6.71 -39.61 5.83
CA LEU A 773 -6.57 -40.97 5.29
C LEU A 773 -5.30 -41.66 5.82
N VAL A 774 -4.17 -40.95 5.86
CA VAL A 774 -2.90 -41.44 6.46
C VAL A 774 -3.06 -41.68 7.96
N GLY A 775 -3.78 -40.79 8.66
CA GLY A 775 -4.15 -40.94 10.06
C GLY A 775 -4.96 -42.20 10.34
N LEU A 776 -6.05 -42.39 9.60
CA LEU A 776 -6.92 -43.56 9.66
C LEU A 776 -6.15 -44.85 9.36
N PHE A 777 -5.29 -44.84 8.33
CA PHE A 777 -4.47 -46.00 7.98
C PHE A 777 -3.45 -46.34 9.08
N GLY A 778 -2.78 -45.34 9.66
CA GLY A 778 -1.87 -45.53 10.80
C GLY A 778 -2.58 -46.05 12.06
N HIS A 779 -3.79 -45.56 12.36
CA HIS A 779 -4.65 -46.07 13.43
C HIS A 779 -5.03 -47.54 13.19
N VAL A 780 -5.53 -47.87 12.00
CA VAL A 780 -5.92 -49.25 11.63
C VAL A 780 -4.73 -50.22 11.67
N LEU A 781 -3.57 -49.84 11.14
CA LEU A 781 -2.37 -50.70 11.14
C LEU A 781 -1.77 -50.88 12.53
N SER A 782 -1.62 -49.81 13.31
CA SER A 782 -1.05 -49.89 14.67
C SER A 782 -1.97 -50.62 15.65
N ARG A 783 -3.29 -50.60 15.43
CA ARG A 783 -4.31 -51.22 16.30
C ARG A 783 -4.95 -52.48 15.73
N ARG A 784 -4.40 -53.11 14.68
CA ARG A 784 -5.06 -54.16 13.86
C ARG A 784 -5.75 -55.32 14.62
N ARG A 785 -5.28 -55.72 15.82
CA ARG A 785 -5.96 -56.72 16.69
C ARG A 785 -6.98 -56.13 17.67
N LYS A 786 -6.82 -54.86 18.06
CA LYS A 786 -7.72 -54.16 19.00
C LYS A 786 -8.91 -53.48 18.30
N LEU A 787 -8.79 -53.10 17.03
CA LEU A 787 -9.84 -52.40 16.28
C LEU A 787 -11.17 -53.19 16.19
N LEU A 788 -11.13 -54.52 16.34
CA LEU A 788 -12.30 -55.42 16.31
C LEU A 788 -12.74 -55.91 17.70
N THR A 789 -12.08 -55.44 18.78
CA THR A 789 -12.29 -55.97 20.15
C THR A 789 -12.40 -54.88 21.23
N ASP A 790 -11.79 -53.71 21.02
CA ASP A 790 -11.97 -52.51 21.85
C ASP A 790 -12.91 -51.54 21.09
N ALA A 791 -14.13 -51.37 21.60
CA ALA A 791 -15.13 -50.48 21.02
C ALA A 791 -14.61 -49.03 20.89
N THR A 792 -13.69 -48.60 21.75
CA THR A 792 -13.06 -47.26 21.70
C THR A 792 -12.22 -47.10 20.44
N GLU A 793 -11.43 -48.12 20.07
CA GLU A 793 -10.57 -48.11 18.88
C GLU A 793 -11.43 -48.12 17.60
N MET A 794 -12.52 -48.88 17.60
CA MET A 794 -13.50 -48.93 16.53
C MET A 794 -14.18 -47.57 16.33
N TRP A 795 -14.69 -46.95 17.41
CA TRP A 795 -15.30 -45.61 17.37
C TRP A 795 -14.33 -44.54 16.87
N GLN A 796 -13.04 -44.62 17.22
CA GLN A 796 -12.04 -43.69 16.70
C GLN A 796 -11.72 -43.90 15.21
N GLY A 797 -11.79 -45.14 14.71
CA GLY A 797 -11.74 -45.43 13.28
C GLY A 797 -12.95 -44.85 12.53
N VAL A 798 -14.15 -45.01 13.07
CA VAL A 798 -15.39 -44.43 12.51
C VAL A 798 -15.37 -42.90 12.55
N ASN A 799 -14.85 -42.30 13.62
CA ASN A 799 -14.68 -40.85 13.77
C ASN A 799 -13.78 -40.26 12.65
N LEU A 800 -12.59 -40.84 12.44
CA LEU A 800 -11.67 -40.42 11.37
C LEU A 800 -12.27 -40.66 9.97
N LEU A 801 -12.99 -41.76 9.77
CA LEU A 801 -13.68 -42.04 8.51
C LEU A 801 -14.82 -41.05 8.23
N SER A 802 -15.56 -40.62 9.26
CA SER A 802 -16.57 -39.55 9.13
C SER A 802 -15.92 -38.22 8.75
N SER A 803 -14.80 -37.85 9.41
CA SER A 803 -13.98 -36.68 9.02
C SER A 803 -13.58 -36.71 7.54
N PHE A 804 -13.15 -37.87 7.02
CA PHE A 804 -12.80 -38.03 5.60
C PHE A 804 -14.00 -37.75 4.68
N PHE A 805 -15.18 -38.30 4.98
CA PHE A 805 -16.37 -38.05 4.18
C PHE A 805 -16.89 -36.61 4.30
N MET A 806 -16.80 -35.97 5.46
CA MET A 806 -17.18 -34.56 5.63
C MET A 806 -16.30 -33.62 4.81
N ILE A 807 -14.96 -33.82 4.81
CA ILE A 807 -14.06 -32.96 4.04
C ILE A 807 -14.16 -33.21 2.52
N GLU A 808 -14.38 -34.46 2.10
CA GLU A 808 -14.60 -34.79 0.69
C GLU A 808 -15.97 -34.32 0.17
N ALA A 809 -17.01 -34.32 1.02
CA ALA A 809 -18.30 -33.72 0.71
C ALA A 809 -18.18 -32.20 0.50
N ASN A 810 -17.42 -31.51 1.37
CA ASN A 810 -17.18 -30.08 1.21
C ASN A 810 -16.43 -29.79 -0.10
N LYS A 811 -15.27 -30.44 -0.28
CA LYS A 811 -14.38 -30.36 -1.44
C LYS A 811 -15.07 -30.62 -2.78
N SER A 812 -15.95 -31.62 -2.84
CA SER A 812 -16.50 -32.13 -4.10
C SER A 812 -17.87 -31.54 -4.45
N PHE A 813 -18.66 -31.09 -3.46
CA PHE A 813 -20.06 -30.67 -3.69
C PHE A 813 -20.41 -29.28 -3.20
N VAL A 814 -19.85 -28.79 -2.09
CA VAL A 814 -20.25 -27.51 -1.51
C VAL A 814 -19.34 -26.39 -2.02
N GLU A 815 -18.03 -26.52 -1.88
CA GLU A 815 -17.05 -25.50 -2.28
C GLU A 815 -17.10 -25.17 -3.79
N PRO A 816 -17.22 -26.14 -4.73
CA PRO A 816 -17.31 -25.83 -6.16
C PRO A 816 -18.60 -25.08 -6.51
N ARG A 817 -19.69 -25.34 -5.76
CA ARG A 817 -20.97 -24.65 -5.93
C ARG A 817 -20.94 -23.24 -5.33
N ALA A 818 -20.29 -23.05 -4.18
CA ALA A 818 -20.05 -21.73 -3.59
C ALA A 818 -19.23 -20.86 -4.54
N THR A 819 -18.09 -21.39 -5.00
CA THR A 819 -17.22 -20.76 -6.00
C THR A 819 -18.00 -20.39 -7.27
N LYS A 820 -18.80 -21.30 -7.82
CA LYS A 820 -19.61 -21.01 -9.01
C LYS A 820 -20.65 -19.91 -8.77
N ALA A 821 -21.41 -19.97 -7.67
CA ALA A 821 -22.39 -18.94 -7.33
C ALA A 821 -21.74 -17.55 -7.14
N MET A 822 -20.52 -17.52 -6.58
CA MET A 822 -19.74 -16.29 -6.45
C MET A 822 -19.32 -15.71 -7.82
N PHE A 823 -18.85 -16.53 -8.77
CA PHE A 823 -18.54 -16.07 -10.12
C PHE A 823 -19.79 -15.66 -10.93
N GLU A 824 -20.92 -16.37 -10.78
CA GLU A 824 -22.21 -16.00 -11.37
C GLU A 824 -22.67 -14.62 -10.86
N ARG A 825 -22.59 -14.38 -9.55
CA ARG A 825 -22.87 -13.08 -8.94
C ARG A 825 -21.94 -11.98 -9.44
N MET A 826 -20.63 -12.21 -9.46
CA MET A 826 -19.64 -11.23 -9.96
C MET A 826 -19.75 -10.96 -11.47
N LYS A 827 -20.49 -11.77 -12.23
CA LYS A 827 -20.89 -11.47 -13.61
C LYS A 827 -22.10 -10.54 -13.63
N ALA A 828 -23.17 -10.86 -12.87
CA ALA A 828 -24.37 -10.02 -12.77
C ALA A 828 -24.06 -8.61 -12.25
N GLU A 829 -23.21 -8.47 -11.22
CA GLU A 829 -22.75 -7.15 -10.70
C GLU A 829 -21.99 -6.32 -11.76
N LYS A 830 -21.42 -6.94 -12.80
CA LYS A 830 -20.76 -6.25 -13.94
C LYS A 830 -21.71 -5.94 -15.10
N GLU A 831 -22.88 -6.58 -15.14
CA GLU A 831 -23.93 -6.31 -16.11
C GLU A 831 -24.81 -5.15 -15.62
N GLU A 832 -25.02 -5.02 -14.31
CA GLU A 832 -25.66 -3.86 -13.67
C GLU A 832 -24.91 -2.55 -13.97
N GLY A 833 -23.57 -2.58 -13.85
CA GLY A 833 -22.70 -1.45 -14.14
C GLY A 833 -22.60 -1.00 -15.61
N ARG A 834 -23.45 -1.54 -16.51
CA ARG A 834 -23.48 -1.17 -17.95
C ARG A 834 -24.70 -0.36 -18.38
N GLY A 835 -25.74 -0.23 -17.54
CA GLY A 835 -26.91 0.62 -17.81
C GLY A 835 -27.83 0.08 -18.92
N GLY A 836 -28.72 -0.84 -18.56
CA GLY A 836 -29.83 -1.30 -19.41
C GLY A 836 -31.16 -0.59 -19.11
N GLU A 837 -32.20 -0.89 -19.89
CA GLU A 837 -33.55 -0.33 -19.70
C GLU A 837 -34.16 -0.73 -18.34
N ARG A 838 -35.02 0.14 -17.77
CA ARG A 838 -35.60 -0.02 -16.42
C ARG A 838 -36.26 -1.38 -16.14
N THR A 839 -36.84 -2.02 -17.15
CA THR A 839 -37.45 -3.36 -17.06
C THR A 839 -36.43 -4.47 -16.78
N SER A 840 -35.16 -4.29 -17.16
CA SER A 840 -34.07 -5.23 -16.86
C SER A 840 -33.53 -5.11 -15.44
N GLU A 841 -33.66 -3.94 -14.80
CA GLU A 841 -32.98 -3.63 -13.53
C GLU A 841 -33.61 -4.39 -12.34
N GLN A 842 -34.94 -4.45 -12.25
CA GLN A 842 -35.64 -5.19 -11.20
C GLN A 842 -35.37 -6.70 -11.28
N GLU A 843 -35.38 -7.25 -12.49
CA GLU A 843 -35.07 -8.65 -12.78
C GLU A 843 -33.60 -9.00 -12.42
N LEU A 844 -32.67 -8.07 -12.65
CA LEU A 844 -31.26 -8.23 -12.28
C LEU A 844 -31.04 -8.14 -10.76
N ARG A 845 -31.68 -7.18 -10.08
CA ARG A 845 -31.64 -7.07 -8.60
C ARG A 845 -32.16 -8.36 -7.93
N ARG A 846 -33.30 -8.89 -8.40
CA ARG A 846 -33.87 -10.16 -7.92
C ARG A 846 -32.93 -11.36 -8.11
N LYS A 847 -32.18 -11.40 -9.23
CA LYS A 847 -31.14 -12.42 -9.47
C LYS A 847 -29.94 -12.25 -8.54
N LEU A 848 -29.52 -11.01 -8.25
CA LEU A 848 -28.45 -10.73 -7.29
C LEU A 848 -28.82 -11.14 -5.86
N GLU A 849 -30.06 -10.89 -5.44
CA GLU A 849 -30.59 -11.36 -4.15
C GLU A 849 -30.57 -12.89 -4.05
N GLN A 850 -31.14 -13.59 -5.04
CA GLN A 850 -31.14 -15.07 -5.09
C GLN A 850 -29.72 -15.65 -5.08
N LEU A 851 -28.78 -15.07 -5.84
CA LEU A 851 -27.38 -15.51 -5.83
C LEU A 851 -26.68 -15.20 -4.51
N SER A 852 -27.02 -14.09 -3.84
CA SER A 852 -26.52 -13.73 -2.51
C SER A 852 -26.99 -14.71 -1.44
N GLU A 853 -28.28 -15.05 -1.43
CA GLU A 853 -28.86 -16.03 -0.50
C GLU A 853 -28.26 -17.43 -0.71
N ARG A 854 -28.15 -17.86 -1.99
CA ARG A 854 -27.55 -19.14 -2.37
C ARG A 854 -26.08 -19.24 -1.94
N LEU A 855 -25.30 -18.19 -2.15
CA LEU A 855 -23.89 -18.13 -1.73
C LEU A 855 -23.78 -18.16 -0.19
N SER A 856 -24.62 -17.42 0.52
CA SER A 856 -24.67 -17.41 1.99
C SER A 856 -24.93 -18.81 2.56
N LYS A 857 -25.94 -19.53 2.03
CA LYS A 857 -26.26 -20.91 2.43
C LYS A 857 -25.10 -21.88 2.16
N LEU A 858 -24.47 -21.80 0.98
CA LEU A 858 -23.33 -22.67 0.62
C LEU A 858 -22.08 -22.40 1.48
N ASN A 859 -21.75 -21.13 1.73
CA ASN A 859 -20.65 -20.77 2.63
C ASN A 859 -20.92 -21.25 4.06
N THR A 860 -22.17 -21.12 4.53
CA THR A 860 -22.59 -21.63 5.85
C THR A 860 -22.38 -23.14 5.96
N TYR A 861 -22.78 -23.92 4.95
CA TYR A 861 -22.55 -25.37 4.93
C TYR A 861 -21.05 -25.75 4.84
N SER A 862 -20.23 -25.01 4.07
CA SER A 862 -18.77 -25.23 4.02
C SER A 862 -18.14 -25.00 5.41
N SER A 863 -18.51 -23.91 6.09
CA SER A 863 -18.07 -23.63 7.46
C SER A 863 -18.48 -24.71 8.47
N TRP A 864 -19.73 -25.18 8.42
CA TRP A 864 -20.18 -26.27 9.31
C TRP A 864 -19.41 -27.57 9.08
N LEU A 865 -19.19 -27.99 7.82
CA LEU A 865 -18.40 -29.20 7.52
C LEU A 865 -16.95 -29.07 8.00
N ASN A 866 -16.34 -27.89 7.87
CA ASN A 866 -14.99 -27.63 8.36
C ASN A 866 -14.90 -27.68 9.89
N ILE A 867 -15.86 -27.05 10.60
CA ILE A 867 -15.92 -27.07 12.07
C ILE A 867 -16.18 -28.49 12.59
N LEU A 868 -17.09 -29.25 11.99
CA LEU A 868 -17.36 -30.64 12.39
C LEU A 868 -16.15 -31.56 12.15
N THR A 869 -15.44 -31.39 11.04
CA THR A 869 -14.17 -32.09 10.76
C THR A 869 -13.11 -31.72 11.81
N LEU A 870 -12.99 -30.44 12.17
CA LEU A 870 -12.04 -29.99 13.19
C LEU A 870 -12.39 -30.52 14.59
N MET A 871 -13.66 -30.55 14.98
CA MET A 871 -14.12 -31.15 16.24
C MET A 871 -13.80 -32.65 16.29
N SER A 872 -14.05 -33.37 15.20
CA SER A 872 -13.75 -34.80 15.05
C SER A 872 -12.24 -35.09 15.17
N LEU A 873 -11.39 -34.27 14.54
CA LEU A 873 -9.93 -34.35 14.69
C LEU A 873 -9.46 -33.97 16.10
N THR A 874 -10.00 -32.90 16.71
CA THR A 874 -9.73 -32.51 18.11
C THR A 874 -10.04 -33.66 19.06
N TRP A 875 -11.18 -34.34 18.88
CA TRP A 875 -11.57 -35.48 19.71
C TRP A 875 -10.60 -36.66 19.59
N HIS A 876 -10.10 -36.93 18.37
CA HIS A 876 -9.07 -37.94 18.18
C HIS A 876 -7.73 -37.56 18.83
N PHE A 877 -7.35 -36.28 18.80
CA PHE A 877 -6.19 -35.76 19.51
C PHE A 877 -6.30 -35.90 21.04
N VAL A 878 -7.46 -35.57 21.62
CA VAL A 878 -7.73 -35.76 23.06
C VAL A 878 -7.63 -37.24 23.44
N TYR A 879 -8.14 -38.14 22.60
CA TYR A 879 -8.01 -39.59 22.79
C TYR A 879 -6.55 -40.08 22.77
N LEU A 880 -5.73 -39.58 21.84
CA LEU A 880 -4.30 -39.91 21.79
C LEU A 880 -3.57 -39.36 23.02
N GLY A 881 -3.84 -38.11 23.42
CA GLY A 881 -3.25 -37.47 24.61
C GLY A 881 -3.58 -38.22 25.91
N GLN A 882 -4.84 -38.64 26.09
CA GLN A 882 -5.27 -39.44 27.24
C GLN A 882 -4.54 -40.80 27.34
N ARG A 883 -4.10 -41.38 26.22
CA ARG A 883 -3.32 -42.63 26.20
C ARG A 883 -1.80 -42.42 26.27
N LEU A 884 -1.29 -41.22 26.03
CA LEU A 884 0.10 -40.85 26.37
C LEU A 884 0.25 -40.68 27.88
N GLY A 885 -0.64 -39.94 28.53
CA GLY A 885 -0.67 -39.78 29.99
C GLY A 885 -1.05 -41.03 30.80
N ALA A 886 -1.27 -42.18 30.14
CA ALA A 886 -1.48 -43.49 30.75
C ALA A 886 -0.32 -44.47 30.45
N ALA A 887 0.80 -43.95 29.93
CA ALA A 887 2.03 -44.69 29.65
C ALA A 887 3.30 -43.94 30.16
N CYS A 888 3.09 -42.89 30.94
CA CYS A 888 4.05 -42.34 31.90
C CYS A 888 3.55 -42.67 33.32
#